data_AF-A0A840L8N1-F1
#
_entry.id   AF-A0A840L8N1-F1
#
_cell.length_a   1.000
_cell.length_b   1.000
_cell.length_c   1.000
_cell.angle_alpha   90.00
_cell.angle_beta   90.00
_cell.angle_gamma   90.00
#
_symmetry.space_group_name_H-M   'P 1'
#
loop_
_entity.id
_entity.type
_entity.pdbx_description
1 polymer ?
#
loop_
_entity_poly.entity_id
_entity_poly.type
_entity_poly.pdbx_seq_one_letter_code
_entity_poly.pdbx_strand_id
1 'polypeptide(L)'
;MQLNLSAGALVLVAAGWLHPAQAQPRYSLTPLGELGGGYVQAQGLNDAGQVVGIARLASGDYRAFSYTALSGISELPTLAGQESGALGIASNGLVTGYMGLHAFVYEAGVARSFGPEGLSPLAINAQGSVLAMYGNAMRLYERSGNFVTLPTLGGSSNFSLGAINDQGVVVGQSRMLGDLYTRAFSYEHGVMRNLGTLGGSFSAATAINNAGLIVGTSTQADGSNRAFVYSDGLMRGLATQAGGTQATALSSKGVVGGWSNTGAVIWTNDGNTLASLNGLAPAGWNFVSVVGITAADQVLVNGSFNGQQQAMMIALHPDWQGGDGRWDDATHWNYSGLGSLGHAPGQTQDVQIYAGSGSATVLGAAEGRAGSLSLGAAPGQQLLFKLNGGSTRSQAGTLMGAGAVLGGSGRLEGGLTVQPGAVVQVGAGESMSLSGGPVLLKGVMKLQGNAAAAASLGSAAAVSSAAGSQIQVQSGNLEFAGGLSLGGRLGFSYGISNVSGPVQVLAGGQLLMSGNSSSSFNDGVEVLAGGELRVSQGSSATFFGQVLQRNGAVFSGTGQKFFEGGLSIGGSPGLGVDEGSVSLGGANVYLAEIGGASACTLACTNDESLRNRSFDKYLVMGQLSFGGTLKLVSWQGFSAHAGQSFDLFDWGGSSGSFALLDSSGFAHDAGTVLDFSRLYTTGEIRVLAVPEPASLGLFLLGLLGLGARRLQSK
;
A
#
# COMPACT_ATOMS: atom_id res chain seq x y z
N MET A 1 -10.28 35.89 64.37
CA MET A 1 -8.97 35.91 65.06
C MET A 1 -8.17 34.73 64.53
N GLN A 2 -7.44 34.98 63.44
CA GLN A 2 -5.97 34.86 63.31
C GLN A 2 -5.52 33.41 63.03
N LEU A 3 -5.18 33.07 61.78
CA LEU A 3 -3.85 33.17 61.10
C LEU A 3 -2.89 32.07 61.64
N ASN A 4 -2.18 31.23 60.87
CA ASN A 4 -1.48 31.45 59.60
C ASN A 4 -0.94 30.14 58.96
N LEU A 5 -0.90 30.11 57.60
CA LEU A 5 0.19 29.76 56.63
C LEU A 5 1.06 28.49 56.85
N SER A 6 1.55 27.71 55.86
CA SER A 6 1.96 28.00 54.46
C SER A 6 2.36 26.72 53.67
N ALA A 7 2.16 26.78 52.34
CA ALA A 7 2.98 26.30 51.19
C ALA A 7 3.37 24.80 51.04
N GLY A 8 3.35 24.17 49.86
CA GLY A 8 2.99 24.61 48.51
C GLY A 8 3.31 23.52 47.47
N ALA A 9 2.58 23.53 46.35
CA ALA A 9 3.06 23.10 45.02
C ALA A 9 2.06 23.61 43.98
N LEU A 10 2.43 24.70 43.32
CA LEU A 10 1.72 25.30 42.20
C LEU A 10 1.93 24.40 40.98
N VAL A 11 0.90 23.67 40.53
CA VAL A 11 0.88 23.14 39.17
C VAL A 11 0.05 24.11 38.35
N LEU A 12 0.75 24.91 37.55
CA LEU A 12 0.17 25.66 36.44
C LEU A 12 -0.46 24.66 35.46
N VAL A 13 -1.77 24.44 35.59
CA VAL A 13 -2.56 23.91 34.49
C VAL A 13 -2.65 25.03 33.47
N ALA A 14 -1.76 24.99 32.47
CA ALA A 14 -2.02 25.68 31.22
C ALA A 14 -3.34 25.11 30.71
N ALA A 15 -4.42 25.87 30.84
CA ALA A 15 -5.66 25.64 30.13
C ALA A 15 -5.36 25.82 28.64
N GLY A 16 -4.76 24.79 28.03
CA GLY A 16 -4.77 24.63 26.60
C GLY A 16 -6.22 24.58 26.21
N TRP A 17 -6.65 25.57 25.44
CA TRP A 17 -7.96 25.60 24.80
C TRP A 17 -8.09 24.30 24.00
N LEU A 18 -8.75 23.30 24.58
CA LEU A 18 -9.21 22.14 23.85
C LEU A 18 -10.28 22.65 22.91
N HIS A 19 -9.87 22.97 21.68
CA HIS A 19 -10.80 23.00 20.58
C HIS A 19 -11.48 21.63 20.55
N PRO A 20 -12.81 21.53 20.66
CA PRO A 20 -13.48 20.29 20.28
C PRO A 20 -13.03 20.00 18.85
N ALA A 21 -12.42 18.83 18.63
CA ALA A 21 -12.11 18.37 17.29
C ALA A 21 -13.44 18.34 16.53
N GLN A 22 -13.62 19.30 15.60
CA GLN A 22 -14.76 19.30 14.70
C GLN A 22 -14.80 17.94 14.02
N ALA A 23 -15.97 17.29 14.06
CA ALA A 23 -16.24 16.12 13.24
C ALA A 23 -15.83 16.46 11.80
N GLN A 24 -14.88 15.71 11.23
CA GLN A 24 -14.45 15.98 9.86
C GLN A 24 -15.65 15.82 8.91
N PRO A 25 -15.79 16.71 7.91
CA PRO A 25 -16.88 16.62 6.95
C PRO A 25 -16.83 15.28 6.19
N ARG A 26 -18.00 14.64 6.08
CA ARG A 26 -18.25 13.27 5.60
C ARG A 26 -18.34 13.15 4.07
N TYR A 27 -17.59 14.02 3.43
CA TYR A 27 -17.43 14.25 2.01
C TYR A 27 -16.25 15.22 1.92
N SER A 28 -15.39 15.07 0.92
CA SER A 28 -14.31 16.03 0.73
C SER A 28 -14.73 17.07 -0.31
N LEU A 29 -14.58 18.34 0.07
CA LEU A 29 -14.81 19.48 -0.79
C LEU A 29 -13.45 20.07 -1.11
N THR A 30 -13.03 19.91 -2.36
CA THR A 30 -11.74 20.39 -2.82
C THR A 30 -11.96 21.46 -3.88
N PRO A 31 -11.87 22.75 -3.53
CA PRO A 31 -11.74 23.80 -4.53
C PRO A 31 -10.57 23.48 -5.46
N LEU A 32 -10.74 23.65 -6.77
CA LEU A 32 -9.64 23.33 -7.70
C LEU A 32 -8.43 24.28 -7.55
N GLY A 33 -8.64 25.43 -6.91
CA GLY A 33 -7.69 26.54 -6.89
C GLY A 33 -7.92 27.51 -8.05
N GLU A 34 -6.99 28.43 -8.27
CA GLU A 34 -7.05 29.43 -9.34
C GLU A 34 -5.66 29.70 -9.94
N LEU A 35 -5.64 30.36 -11.11
CA LEU A 35 -4.40 30.87 -11.74
C LEU A 35 -4.17 32.38 -11.49
N GLY A 36 -4.80 32.93 -10.45
CA GLY A 36 -4.62 34.31 -9.98
C GLY A 36 -5.56 35.36 -10.59
N GLY A 37 -6.38 35.01 -11.58
CA GLY A 37 -7.33 35.92 -12.20
C GLY A 37 -8.76 35.86 -11.66
N GLY A 38 -9.08 35.04 -10.65
CA GLY A 38 -10.43 34.96 -10.07
C GLY A 38 -11.52 34.37 -10.99
N TYR A 39 -11.16 33.57 -11.99
CA TYR A 39 -12.13 32.86 -12.84
C TYR A 39 -11.62 31.46 -13.15
N VAL A 40 -12.42 30.45 -12.82
CA VAL A 40 -12.18 29.04 -13.16
C VAL A 40 -13.50 28.40 -13.59
N GLN A 41 -13.50 27.83 -14.79
CA GLN A 41 -14.61 27.06 -15.33
C GLN A 41 -14.10 25.70 -15.78
N ALA A 42 -14.52 24.65 -15.08
CA ALA A 42 -14.29 23.28 -15.51
C ALA A 42 -15.16 22.93 -16.73
N GLN A 43 -14.60 22.15 -17.65
CA GLN A 43 -15.27 21.69 -18.87
C GLN A 43 -15.30 20.16 -18.99
N GLY A 44 -14.33 19.46 -18.40
CA GLY A 44 -14.26 18.00 -18.48
C GLY A 44 -13.64 17.34 -17.26
N LEU A 45 -14.09 16.11 -16.99
CA LEU A 45 -13.61 15.21 -15.95
C LEU A 45 -13.49 13.81 -16.56
N ASN A 46 -12.38 13.11 -16.30
CA ASN A 46 -12.26 11.70 -16.60
C ASN A 46 -12.28 10.82 -15.34
N ASP A 47 -12.41 9.50 -15.53
CA ASP A 47 -12.49 8.52 -14.43
C ASP A 47 -11.21 8.42 -13.57
N ALA A 48 -10.08 8.97 -14.04
CA ALA A 48 -8.86 9.09 -13.24
C ALA A 48 -8.86 10.31 -12.30
N GLY A 49 -9.95 11.10 -12.28
CA GLY A 49 -10.06 12.31 -11.47
C GLY A 49 -9.31 13.51 -12.06
N GLN A 50 -8.91 13.45 -13.33
CA GLN A 50 -8.27 14.58 -14.01
C GLN A 50 -9.33 15.55 -14.51
N VAL A 51 -9.11 16.83 -14.27
CA VAL A 51 -10.02 17.91 -14.68
C VAL A 51 -9.33 18.81 -15.69
N VAL A 52 -10.10 19.26 -16.68
CA VAL A 52 -9.66 20.30 -17.62
C VAL A 52 -10.70 21.41 -17.72
N GLY A 53 -10.24 22.59 -18.12
CA GLY A 53 -11.13 23.71 -18.35
C GLY A 53 -10.42 24.99 -18.75
N ILE A 54 -11.05 26.10 -18.39
CA ILE A 54 -10.62 27.46 -18.70
C ILE A 54 -10.43 28.21 -17.39
N ALA A 55 -9.28 28.85 -17.22
CA ALA A 55 -8.99 29.69 -16.07
C ALA A 55 -8.39 31.02 -16.50
N ARG A 56 -8.62 32.07 -15.72
CA ARG A 56 -8.04 33.40 -15.99
C ARG A 56 -6.75 33.59 -15.19
N LEU A 57 -5.70 34.04 -15.87
CA LEU A 57 -4.45 34.45 -15.27
C LEU A 57 -4.58 35.81 -14.58
N ALA A 58 -3.64 36.15 -13.71
CA ALA A 58 -3.52 37.51 -13.15
C ALA A 58 -3.34 38.60 -14.22
N SER A 59 -2.81 38.26 -15.41
CA SER A 59 -2.74 39.18 -16.56
C SER A 59 -4.09 39.52 -17.18
N GLY A 60 -5.14 38.74 -16.86
CA GLY A 60 -6.46 38.84 -17.46
C GLY A 60 -6.71 37.86 -18.60
N ASP A 61 -5.68 37.19 -19.12
CA ASP A 61 -5.85 36.26 -20.23
C ASP A 61 -6.47 34.92 -19.79
N TYR A 62 -7.25 34.31 -20.68
CA TYR A 62 -7.78 32.95 -20.47
C TYR A 62 -6.79 31.88 -20.92
N ARG A 63 -6.67 30.82 -20.11
CA ARG A 63 -5.79 29.68 -20.37
C ARG A 63 -6.50 28.35 -20.15
N ALA A 64 -6.14 27.39 -20.98
CA ALA A 64 -6.48 26.00 -20.77
C ALA A 64 -5.72 25.48 -19.54
N PHE A 65 -6.44 24.89 -18.59
CA PHE A 65 -5.82 24.29 -17.40
C PHE A 65 -6.04 22.78 -17.35
N SER A 66 -5.16 22.13 -16.60
CA SER A 66 -5.34 20.77 -16.09
C SER A 66 -5.25 20.76 -14.56
N TYR A 67 -6.00 19.88 -13.92
CA TYR A 67 -5.97 19.66 -12.48
C TYR A 67 -5.88 18.18 -12.17
N THR A 68 -5.08 17.85 -11.16
CA THR A 68 -5.12 16.58 -10.44
C THR A 68 -5.08 16.86 -8.95
N ALA A 69 -5.54 15.94 -8.11
CA ALA A 69 -5.46 16.09 -6.65
C ALA A 69 -4.01 16.26 -6.14
N LEU A 70 -3.03 15.73 -6.87
CA LEU A 70 -1.60 15.83 -6.52
C LEU A 70 -0.98 17.18 -6.92
N SER A 71 -1.31 17.67 -8.11
CA SER A 71 -0.68 18.86 -8.70
C SER A 71 -1.44 20.16 -8.45
N GLY A 72 -2.71 20.08 -8.05
CA GLY A 72 -3.62 21.23 -8.11
C GLY A 72 -3.84 21.71 -9.56
N ILE A 73 -4.42 22.89 -9.70
CA ILE A 73 -4.61 23.54 -11.00
C ILE A 73 -3.27 24.02 -11.56
N SER A 74 -3.04 23.73 -12.84
CA SER A 74 -1.88 24.19 -13.58
C SER A 74 -2.28 24.49 -15.02
N GLU A 75 -1.64 25.49 -15.63
CA GLU A 75 -1.76 25.71 -17.07
C GLU A 75 -1.30 24.46 -17.82
N LEU A 76 -1.98 24.09 -18.91
CA LEU A 76 -1.50 23.02 -19.79
C LEU A 76 -0.18 23.47 -20.43
N PRO A 77 0.97 22.88 -20.03
CA PRO A 77 2.27 23.37 -20.46
C PRO A 77 2.41 23.17 -21.97
N THR A 78 3.00 24.15 -22.67
CA THR A 78 3.21 24.26 -24.14
C THR A 78 2.25 25.15 -24.94
N LEU A 79 1.21 25.74 -24.33
CA LEU A 79 0.32 26.71 -25.01
C LEU A 79 0.87 28.14 -24.86
N ALA A 80 1.88 28.49 -25.67
CA ALA A 80 2.66 29.73 -25.56
C ALA A 80 1.84 31.02 -25.79
N GLY A 81 1.34 31.63 -24.71
CA GLY A 81 0.96 33.05 -24.66
C GLY A 81 -0.32 33.47 -25.38
N GLN A 82 -1.01 32.55 -26.07
CA GLN A 82 -2.33 32.82 -26.68
C GLN A 82 -3.48 32.44 -25.75
N GLU A 83 -4.62 33.10 -25.92
CA GLU A 83 -5.85 32.68 -25.26
C GLU A 83 -6.16 31.22 -25.62
N SER A 84 -6.45 30.42 -24.59
CA SER A 84 -6.72 29.00 -24.77
C SER A 84 -7.76 28.52 -23.78
N GLY A 85 -8.41 27.41 -24.13
CA GLY A 85 -9.35 26.73 -23.27
C GLY A 85 -9.45 25.25 -23.61
N ALA A 86 -9.38 24.39 -22.60
CA ALA A 86 -9.65 22.96 -22.78
C ALA A 86 -11.15 22.70 -22.63
N LEU A 87 -11.72 21.96 -23.58
CA LEU A 87 -13.16 21.74 -23.69
C LEU A 87 -13.55 20.27 -23.48
N GLY A 88 -12.63 19.32 -23.68
CA GLY A 88 -12.89 17.91 -23.44
C GLY A 88 -11.64 17.14 -23.02
N ILE A 89 -11.84 16.10 -22.22
CA ILE A 89 -10.80 15.16 -21.79
C ILE A 89 -11.30 13.73 -21.98
N ALA A 90 -10.44 12.87 -22.52
CA ALA A 90 -10.70 11.46 -22.71
C ALA A 90 -10.28 10.63 -21.48
N SER A 91 -10.75 9.39 -21.41
CA SER A 91 -10.44 8.44 -20.32
C SER A 91 -8.94 8.13 -20.19
N ASN A 92 -8.17 8.22 -21.28
CA ASN A 92 -6.72 8.06 -21.30
C ASN A 92 -5.93 9.37 -21.11
N GLY A 93 -6.60 10.48 -20.80
CA GLY A 93 -5.97 11.77 -20.53
C GLY A 93 -5.65 12.62 -21.76
N LEU A 94 -6.09 12.22 -22.97
CA LEU A 94 -6.05 13.12 -24.13
C LEU A 94 -6.97 14.30 -23.89
N VAL A 95 -6.53 15.52 -24.23
CA VAL A 95 -7.32 16.74 -24.04
C VAL A 95 -7.53 17.43 -25.38
N THR A 96 -8.72 17.97 -25.62
CA THR A 96 -8.98 18.85 -26.77
C THR A 96 -9.47 20.21 -26.32
N GLY A 97 -9.21 21.23 -27.13
CA GLY A 97 -9.55 22.61 -26.82
C GLY A 97 -9.16 23.55 -27.95
N TYR A 98 -9.24 24.85 -27.68
CA TYR A 98 -8.82 25.90 -28.61
C TYR A 98 -7.58 26.63 -28.08
N MET A 99 -6.78 27.16 -29.02
CA MET A 99 -5.67 28.05 -28.78
C MET A 99 -5.67 29.09 -29.91
N GLY A 100 -5.98 30.35 -29.56
CA GLY A 100 -6.31 31.38 -30.54
C GLY A 100 -7.48 30.94 -31.42
N LEU A 101 -7.25 30.88 -32.73
CA LEU A 101 -8.26 30.48 -33.72
C LEU A 101 -8.14 29.00 -34.15
N HIS A 102 -7.27 28.23 -33.50
CA HIS A 102 -7.00 26.83 -33.85
C HIS A 102 -7.50 25.87 -32.77
N ALA A 103 -8.03 24.73 -33.20
CA ALA A 103 -8.29 23.60 -32.31
C ALA A 103 -6.99 22.83 -32.04
N PHE A 104 -6.85 22.24 -30.85
CA PHE A 104 -5.71 21.40 -30.48
C PHE A 104 -6.14 20.06 -29.87
N VAL A 105 -5.25 19.08 -29.99
CA VAL A 105 -5.20 17.89 -29.13
C VAL A 105 -3.90 17.92 -28.35
N TYR A 106 -3.99 17.74 -27.04
CA TYR A 106 -2.86 17.68 -26.13
C TYR A 106 -2.64 16.25 -25.65
N GLU A 107 -1.42 15.76 -25.85
CA GLU A 107 -1.00 14.40 -25.54
C GLU A 107 0.44 14.41 -25.06
N ALA A 108 0.70 13.74 -23.93
CA ALA A 108 2.05 13.51 -23.40
C ALA A 108 2.94 14.78 -23.34
N GLY A 109 2.38 15.92 -22.92
CA GLY A 109 3.14 17.17 -22.80
C GLY A 109 3.13 18.07 -24.03
N VAL A 110 2.47 17.66 -25.13
CA VAL A 110 2.55 18.36 -26.42
C VAL A 110 1.17 18.66 -26.96
N ALA A 111 0.90 19.96 -27.21
CA ALA A 111 -0.27 20.40 -27.98
C ALA A 111 0.01 20.33 -29.49
N ARG A 112 -0.91 19.73 -30.25
CA ARG A 112 -0.89 19.68 -31.72
C ARG A 112 -2.17 20.29 -32.27
N SER A 113 -2.04 21.31 -33.11
CA SER A 113 -3.18 21.87 -33.82
C SER A 113 -3.71 20.92 -34.87
N PHE A 114 -5.03 20.95 -35.12
CA PHE A 114 -5.67 20.15 -36.16
C PHE A 114 -6.84 20.90 -36.79
N GLY A 115 -7.19 20.50 -38.01
CA GLY A 115 -8.32 21.08 -38.75
C GLY A 115 -8.09 22.53 -39.22
N PRO A 116 -9.10 23.12 -39.87
CA PRO A 116 -9.04 24.50 -40.35
C PRO A 116 -9.13 25.52 -39.20
N GLU A 117 -8.69 26.74 -39.46
CA GLU A 117 -8.93 27.90 -38.60
C GLU A 117 -10.43 28.12 -38.37
N GLY A 118 -10.82 28.45 -37.14
CA GLY A 118 -12.22 28.62 -36.73
C GLY A 118 -12.95 27.31 -36.40
N LEU A 119 -12.25 26.16 -36.36
CA LEU A 119 -12.80 24.91 -35.86
C LEU A 119 -13.02 24.99 -34.33
N SER A 120 -14.23 24.65 -33.86
CA SER A 120 -14.57 24.64 -32.44
C SER A 120 -14.71 23.20 -31.92
N PRO A 121 -13.73 22.65 -31.19
CA PRO A 121 -13.85 21.30 -30.62
C PRO A 121 -14.88 21.26 -29.50
N LEU A 122 -15.53 20.11 -29.34
CA LEU A 122 -16.58 19.88 -28.34
C LEU A 122 -16.20 18.77 -27.37
N ALA A 123 -15.71 17.64 -27.89
CA ALA A 123 -15.42 16.46 -27.08
C ALA A 123 -14.35 15.59 -27.77
N ILE A 124 -13.69 14.73 -26.99
CA ILE A 124 -12.65 13.79 -27.44
C ILE A 124 -12.84 12.44 -26.75
N ASN A 125 -12.59 11.34 -27.46
CA ASN A 125 -12.64 9.99 -26.90
C ASN A 125 -11.24 9.37 -26.75
N ALA A 126 -11.16 8.18 -26.15
CA ALA A 126 -9.89 7.48 -25.91
C ALA A 126 -9.12 7.10 -27.20
N GLN A 127 -9.81 6.97 -28.34
CA GLN A 127 -9.18 6.73 -29.64
C GLN A 127 -8.47 7.98 -30.19
N GLY A 128 -8.74 9.15 -29.61
CA GLY A 128 -8.26 10.44 -30.08
C GLY A 128 -9.12 11.04 -31.20
N SER A 129 -10.35 10.53 -31.39
CA SER A 129 -11.31 11.13 -32.30
C SER A 129 -11.94 12.36 -31.62
N VAL A 130 -12.01 13.49 -32.33
CA VAL A 130 -12.49 14.76 -31.83
C VAL A 130 -13.79 15.16 -32.52
N LEU A 131 -14.84 15.36 -31.73
CA LEU A 131 -16.07 15.97 -32.18
C LEU A 131 -15.90 17.49 -32.20
N ALA A 132 -16.21 18.14 -33.32
CA ALA A 132 -16.04 19.58 -33.48
C ALA A 132 -17.13 20.20 -34.37
N MET A 133 -17.33 21.50 -34.22
CA MET A 133 -18.16 22.33 -35.10
C MET A 133 -17.29 23.14 -36.06
N TYR A 134 -17.70 23.17 -37.33
CA TYR A 134 -17.17 24.09 -38.32
C TYR A 134 -18.33 24.81 -39.01
N GLY A 135 -18.54 26.09 -38.70
CA GLY A 135 -19.76 26.80 -39.05
C GLY A 135 -20.99 26.09 -38.44
N ASN A 136 -21.93 25.67 -39.29
CA ASN A 136 -23.15 24.97 -38.88
C ASN A 136 -23.05 23.43 -38.99
N ALA A 137 -21.88 22.92 -39.36
CA ALA A 137 -21.64 21.50 -39.59
C ALA A 137 -20.87 20.87 -38.44
N MET A 138 -21.41 19.78 -37.90
CA MET A 138 -20.72 18.94 -36.93
C MET A 138 -19.82 17.95 -37.68
N ARG A 139 -18.58 17.83 -37.24
CA ARG A 139 -17.54 17.00 -37.85
C ARG A 139 -16.90 16.12 -36.79
N LEU A 140 -16.65 14.87 -37.15
CA LEU A 140 -15.85 13.94 -36.37
C LEU A 140 -14.48 13.82 -37.04
N TYR A 141 -13.45 14.36 -36.39
CA TYR A 141 -12.06 14.22 -36.82
C TYR A 141 -11.47 12.97 -36.21
N GLU A 142 -10.85 12.14 -37.02
CA GLU A 142 -10.02 11.03 -36.57
C GLU A 142 -8.63 11.52 -36.20
N ARG A 143 -7.90 10.71 -35.42
CA ARG A 143 -6.52 11.01 -35.03
C ARG A 143 -5.57 11.21 -36.21
N SER A 144 -5.89 10.63 -37.38
CA SER A 144 -5.14 10.81 -38.63
C SER A 144 -5.32 12.20 -39.27
N GLY A 145 -6.25 13.02 -38.78
CA GLY A 145 -6.63 14.32 -39.35
C GLY A 145 -7.74 14.25 -40.39
N ASN A 146 -8.12 13.05 -40.84
CA ASN A 146 -9.31 12.86 -41.67
C ASN A 146 -10.57 13.19 -40.87
N PHE A 147 -11.62 13.65 -41.53
CA PHE A 147 -12.89 13.91 -40.86
C PHE A 147 -14.08 13.45 -41.67
N VAL A 148 -15.16 13.14 -40.96
CA VAL A 148 -16.50 12.92 -41.51
C VAL A 148 -17.37 14.09 -41.07
N THR A 149 -18.09 14.68 -42.02
CA THR A 149 -19.17 15.62 -41.69
C THR A 149 -20.42 14.81 -41.38
N LEU A 150 -20.97 14.99 -40.18
CA LEU A 150 -22.20 14.33 -39.78
C LEU A 150 -23.37 14.93 -40.58
N PRO A 151 -24.37 14.12 -40.97
CA PRO A 151 -25.58 14.63 -41.59
C PRO A 151 -26.41 15.46 -40.61
N THR A 152 -27.58 15.94 -41.04
CA THR A 152 -28.61 16.53 -40.16
C THR A 152 -29.83 15.60 -40.13
N LEU A 153 -30.80 15.90 -39.26
CA LEU A 153 -32.11 15.23 -39.25
C LEU A 153 -33.07 15.75 -40.35
N GLY A 154 -32.51 16.18 -41.48
CA GLY A 154 -33.23 16.74 -42.63
C GLY A 154 -33.37 18.26 -42.62
N GLY A 155 -32.93 18.95 -41.57
CA GLY A 155 -32.87 20.41 -41.48
C GLY A 155 -31.53 21.01 -41.92
N SER A 156 -31.35 22.31 -41.68
CA SER A 156 -30.21 23.08 -42.18
C SER A 156 -28.92 23.01 -41.36
N SER A 157 -28.96 22.53 -40.10
CA SER A 157 -27.78 22.59 -39.22
C SER A 157 -27.77 21.60 -38.05
N ASN A 158 -26.57 21.37 -37.55
CA ASN A 158 -26.30 20.82 -36.21
C ASN A 158 -25.91 21.97 -35.26
N PHE A 159 -25.90 21.72 -33.94
CA PHE A 159 -25.51 22.72 -32.94
C PHE A 159 -24.26 22.29 -32.17
N SER A 160 -23.62 23.24 -31.50
CA SER A 160 -22.37 23.06 -30.74
C SER A 160 -22.51 22.29 -29.41
N LEU A 161 -23.59 21.52 -29.25
CA LEU A 161 -23.80 20.69 -28.07
C LEU A 161 -23.77 19.23 -28.50
N GLY A 162 -22.84 18.47 -27.93
CA GLY A 162 -22.69 17.06 -28.22
C GLY A 162 -21.55 16.41 -27.44
N ALA A 163 -21.57 15.07 -27.45
CA ALA A 163 -20.59 14.24 -26.78
C ALA A 163 -20.26 13.02 -27.65
N ILE A 164 -19.13 12.37 -27.36
CA ILE A 164 -18.67 11.16 -28.02
C ILE A 164 -18.23 10.14 -26.97
N ASN A 165 -18.58 8.87 -27.17
CA ASN A 165 -18.07 7.78 -26.33
C ASN A 165 -16.87 7.06 -26.99
N ASP A 166 -16.26 6.12 -26.27
CA ASP A 166 -15.10 5.37 -26.74
C ASP A 166 -15.45 4.31 -27.82
N GLN A 167 -16.72 4.18 -28.20
CA GLN A 167 -17.13 3.39 -29.37
C GLN A 167 -17.33 4.26 -30.61
N GLY A 168 -17.06 5.57 -30.51
CA GLY A 168 -17.25 6.52 -31.61
C GLY A 168 -18.72 6.92 -31.82
N VAL A 169 -19.62 6.57 -30.89
CA VAL A 169 -21.01 7.00 -30.94
C VAL A 169 -21.07 8.46 -30.54
N VAL A 170 -21.62 9.29 -31.44
CA VAL A 170 -21.80 10.73 -31.23
C VAL A 170 -23.25 11.01 -30.86
N VAL A 171 -23.47 11.88 -29.88
CA VAL A 171 -24.79 12.42 -29.56
C VAL A 171 -24.77 13.94 -29.62
N GLY A 172 -25.92 14.54 -29.85
CA GLY A 172 -26.05 15.98 -29.87
C GLY A 172 -27.47 16.42 -30.20
N GLN A 173 -27.59 17.57 -30.85
CA GLN A 173 -28.87 18.08 -31.34
C GLN A 173 -28.78 18.57 -32.79
N SER A 174 -29.84 18.35 -33.55
CA SER A 174 -29.93 18.65 -34.99
C SER A 174 -31.30 19.21 -35.36
N ARG A 175 -31.35 20.10 -36.36
CA ARG A 175 -32.61 20.58 -36.92
C ARG A 175 -33.28 19.49 -37.77
N MET A 176 -34.60 19.38 -37.62
CA MET A 176 -35.44 18.57 -38.48
C MET A 176 -35.81 19.29 -39.77
N LEU A 177 -36.36 18.53 -40.73
CA LEU A 177 -36.93 19.07 -41.97
C LEU A 177 -37.83 20.29 -41.71
N GLY A 178 -37.56 21.38 -42.44
CA GLY A 178 -38.28 22.65 -42.33
C GLY A 178 -37.82 23.56 -41.18
N ASP A 179 -36.80 23.17 -40.41
CA ASP A 179 -36.15 23.96 -39.35
C ASP A 179 -37.05 24.43 -38.19
N LEU A 180 -38.28 23.92 -38.12
CA LEU A 180 -39.25 24.24 -37.06
C LEU A 180 -38.98 23.49 -35.74
N TYR A 181 -38.23 22.40 -35.79
CA TYR A 181 -37.98 21.53 -34.64
C TYR A 181 -36.51 21.19 -34.51
N THR A 182 -36.05 21.11 -33.26
CA THR A 182 -34.73 20.57 -32.92
C THR A 182 -34.91 19.28 -32.14
N ARG A 183 -34.08 18.28 -32.44
CA ARG A 183 -34.16 16.97 -31.80
C ARG A 183 -32.77 16.50 -31.37
N ALA A 184 -32.75 15.79 -30.26
CA ALA A 184 -31.63 14.99 -29.85
C ALA A 184 -31.39 13.89 -30.90
N PHE A 185 -30.12 13.65 -31.23
CA PHE A 185 -29.75 12.57 -32.14
C PHE A 185 -28.67 11.68 -31.52
N SER A 186 -28.57 10.45 -32.02
CA SER A 186 -27.35 9.65 -31.96
C SER A 186 -26.84 9.39 -33.39
N TYR A 187 -25.53 9.29 -33.54
CA TYR A 187 -24.86 8.96 -34.79
C TYR A 187 -23.87 7.83 -34.54
N GLU A 188 -24.11 6.70 -35.19
CA GLU A 188 -23.35 5.47 -35.03
C GLU A 188 -23.30 4.74 -36.36
N HIS A 189 -22.11 4.21 -36.73
CA HIS A 189 -21.91 3.45 -37.98
C HIS A 189 -22.47 4.14 -39.24
N GLY A 190 -22.33 5.46 -39.35
CA GLY A 190 -22.81 6.22 -40.51
C GLY A 190 -24.29 6.60 -40.48
N VAL A 191 -25.05 6.14 -39.48
CA VAL A 191 -26.50 6.34 -39.39
C VAL A 191 -26.83 7.37 -38.32
N MET A 192 -27.56 8.43 -38.69
CA MET A 192 -28.11 9.40 -37.74
C MET A 192 -29.53 9.01 -37.34
N ARG A 193 -29.78 8.89 -36.03
CA ARG A 193 -31.05 8.49 -35.45
C ARG A 193 -31.63 9.62 -34.61
N ASN A 194 -32.90 9.94 -34.83
CA ASN A 194 -33.66 10.85 -33.98
C ASN A 194 -34.05 10.12 -32.68
N LEU A 195 -33.76 10.71 -31.52
CA LEU A 195 -34.05 10.12 -30.20
C LEU A 195 -35.46 10.48 -29.68
N GLY A 196 -36.17 11.38 -30.36
CA GLY A 196 -37.51 11.82 -29.98
C GLY A 196 -37.53 12.94 -28.94
N THR A 197 -38.68 13.13 -28.29
CA THR A 197 -38.91 14.11 -27.21
C THR A 197 -39.82 13.49 -26.15
N LEU A 198 -39.96 14.14 -24.99
CA LEU A 198 -40.94 13.85 -23.94
C LEU A 198 -42.33 14.45 -24.23
N GLY A 199 -42.68 14.64 -25.50
CA GLY A 199 -43.98 15.16 -25.95
C GLY A 199 -43.97 16.63 -26.42
N GLY A 200 -42.87 17.35 -26.23
CA GLY A 200 -42.70 18.73 -26.71
C GLY A 200 -41.97 18.85 -28.06
N SER A 201 -41.60 20.09 -28.41
CA SER A 201 -41.02 20.46 -29.71
C SER A 201 -39.48 20.49 -29.74
N PHE A 202 -38.81 20.25 -28.61
CA PHE A 202 -37.35 20.34 -28.46
C PHE A 202 -36.78 19.16 -27.66
N SER A 203 -35.61 18.68 -28.08
CA SER A 203 -34.73 17.83 -27.27
C SER A 203 -33.27 18.01 -27.67
N ALA A 204 -32.36 17.76 -26.73
CA ALA A 204 -30.92 17.82 -26.94
C ALA A 204 -30.19 16.81 -26.05
N ALA A 205 -29.28 16.01 -26.63
CA ALA A 205 -28.45 15.07 -25.89
C ALA A 205 -27.10 15.71 -25.52
N THR A 206 -26.74 15.67 -24.25
CA THR A 206 -25.57 16.37 -23.67
C THR A 206 -24.42 15.44 -23.35
N ALA A 207 -24.71 14.20 -22.95
CA ALA A 207 -23.70 13.22 -22.57
C ALA A 207 -24.12 11.80 -22.96
N ILE A 208 -23.11 10.95 -23.19
CA ILE A 208 -23.22 9.53 -23.50
C ILE A 208 -22.12 8.78 -22.76
N ASN A 209 -22.42 7.59 -22.23
CA ASN A 209 -21.40 6.71 -21.67
C ASN A 209 -21.09 5.53 -22.61
N ASN A 210 -20.07 4.74 -22.26
CA ASN A 210 -19.64 3.58 -23.06
C ASN A 210 -20.65 2.41 -23.08
N ALA A 211 -21.65 2.41 -22.20
CA ALA A 211 -22.76 1.47 -22.24
C ALA A 211 -23.88 1.90 -23.21
N GLY A 212 -23.73 3.06 -23.88
CA GLY A 212 -24.72 3.60 -24.81
C GLY A 212 -25.89 4.32 -24.12
N LEU A 213 -25.79 4.59 -22.82
CA LEU A 213 -26.78 5.38 -22.10
C LEU A 213 -26.57 6.86 -22.44
N ILE A 214 -27.64 7.54 -22.83
CA ILE A 214 -27.62 8.94 -23.29
C ILE A 214 -28.47 9.78 -22.35
N VAL A 215 -27.99 10.97 -21.97
CA VAL A 215 -28.77 11.93 -21.16
C VAL A 215 -28.83 13.28 -21.83
N GLY A 216 -29.77 14.11 -21.39
CA GLY A 216 -29.91 15.46 -21.89
C GLY A 216 -31.15 16.17 -21.36
N THR A 217 -31.70 17.05 -22.18
CA THR A 217 -32.94 17.78 -21.88
C THR A 217 -33.95 17.63 -23.01
N SER A 218 -35.23 17.57 -22.65
CA SER A 218 -36.34 17.57 -23.59
C SER A 218 -37.48 18.42 -23.04
N THR A 219 -38.18 19.11 -23.93
CA THR A 219 -39.46 19.74 -23.57
C THR A 219 -40.55 18.69 -23.43
N GLN A 220 -41.42 18.88 -22.44
CA GLN A 220 -42.67 18.15 -22.27
C GLN A 220 -43.78 18.77 -23.14
N ALA A 221 -44.97 18.16 -23.16
CA ALA A 221 -46.12 18.67 -23.91
C ALA A 221 -46.57 20.08 -23.46
N ASP A 222 -46.31 20.45 -22.20
CA ASP A 222 -46.57 21.78 -21.64
C ASP A 222 -45.46 22.80 -21.95
N GLY A 223 -44.42 22.41 -22.70
CA GLY A 223 -43.28 23.25 -23.07
C GLY A 223 -42.18 23.35 -22.00
N SER A 224 -42.37 22.78 -20.80
CA SER A 224 -41.37 22.81 -19.74
C SER A 224 -40.18 21.89 -20.04
N ASN A 225 -38.97 22.31 -19.64
CA ASN A 225 -37.76 21.49 -19.79
C ASN A 225 -37.69 20.40 -18.72
N ARG A 226 -37.34 19.18 -19.13
CA ARG A 226 -37.14 18.03 -18.26
C ARG A 226 -35.89 17.27 -18.69
N ALA A 227 -35.04 16.95 -17.73
CA ALA A 227 -33.92 16.06 -17.97
C ALA A 227 -34.42 14.68 -18.41
N PHE A 228 -33.73 14.03 -19.33
CA PHE A 228 -34.07 12.68 -19.78
C PHE A 228 -32.88 11.75 -19.71
N VAL A 229 -33.21 10.45 -19.68
CA VAL A 229 -32.30 9.34 -19.98
C VAL A 229 -32.88 8.56 -21.16
N TYR A 230 -32.02 8.14 -22.09
CA TYR A 230 -32.39 7.34 -23.25
C TYR A 230 -31.60 6.03 -23.21
N SER A 231 -32.33 4.93 -23.10
CA SER A 231 -31.82 3.56 -23.12
C SER A 231 -32.81 2.67 -23.86
N ASP A 232 -32.33 1.57 -24.43
CA ASP A 232 -33.20 0.54 -25.05
C ASP A 232 -34.19 1.10 -26.09
N GLY A 233 -33.76 2.15 -26.81
CA GLY A 233 -34.58 2.81 -27.83
C GLY A 233 -35.64 3.78 -27.30
N LEU A 234 -35.71 4.01 -25.99
CA LEU A 234 -36.77 4.78 -25.35
C LEU A 234 -36.23 5.98 -24.54
N MET A 235 -36.81 7.16 -24.78
CA MET A 235 -36.59 8.35 -23.95
C MET A 235 -37.48 8.31 -22.71
N ARG A 236 -36.88 8.42 -21.52
CA ARG A 236 -37.58 8.50 -20.23
C ARG A 236 -37.23 9.79 -19.52
N GLY A 237 -38.23 10.49 -19.01
CA GLY A 237 -38.02 11.73 -18.25
C GLY A 237 -37.58 11.43 -16.82
N LEU A 238 -36.51 12.08 -16.37
CA LEU A 238 -36.03 12.00 -14.99
C LEU A 238 -36.90 12.86 -14.06
N ALA A 239 -36.76 12.69 -12.75
CA ALA A 239 -37.42 13.52 -11.75
C ALA A 239 -37.13 15.02 -11.98
N THR A 240 -38.11 15.87 -11.69
CA THR A 240 -38.04 17.31 -11.98
C THR A 240 -38.49 18.14 -10.78
N GLN A 241 -38.16 19.42 -10.79
CA GLN A 241 -38.59 20.43 -9.83
C GLN A 241 -39.21 21.62 -10.57
N ALA A 242 -39.88 22.51 -9.83
CA ALA A 242 -40.47 23.73 -10.39
C ALA A 242 -39.40 24.54 -11.14
N GLY A 243 -39.69 24.88 -12.40
CA GLY A 243 -38.76 25.63 -13.26
C GLY A 243 -37.88 24.78 -14.20
N GLY A 244 -37.95 23.44 -14.09
CA GLY A 244 -37.33 22.52 -15.04
C GLY A 244 -35.90 22.10 -14.69
N THR A 245 -35.42 21.09 -15.41
CA THR A 245 -34.12 20.46 -15.17
C THR A 245 -33.40 20.07 -16.45
N GLN A 246 -32.07 19.96 -16.39
CA GLN A 246 -31.23 19.49 -17.50
C GLN A 246 -30.11 18.59 -16.98
N ALA A 247 -29.94 17.43 -17.62
CA ALA A 247 -28.79 16.56 -17.36
C ALA A 247 -27.61 16.99 -18.24
N THR A 248 -26.41 17.03 -17.67
CA THR A 248 -25.16 17.43 -18.36
C THR A 248 -24.04 16.44 -18.16
N ALA A 249 -24.13 15.57 -17.15
CA ALA A 249 -23.09 14.61 -16.81
C ALA A 249 -23.69 13.23 -16.58
N LEU A 250 -22.91 12.19 -16.91
CA LEU A 250 -23.28 10.80 -16.74
C LEU A 250 -22.03 9.98 -16.42
N SER A 251 -22.08 9.18 -15.35
CA SER A 251 -21.00 8.24 -15.04
C SER A 251 -21.14 6.92 -15.83
N SER A 252 -20.06 6.14 -15.86
CA SER A 252 -20.08 4.77 -16.42
C SER A 252 -21.07 3.83 -15.72
N LYS A 253 -21.48 4.16 -14.48
CA LYS A 253 -22.47 3.41 -13.68
C LYS A 253 -23.92 3.87 -13.90
N GLY A 254 -24.15 4.90 -14.72
CA GLY A 254 -25.50 5.42 -14.96
C GLY A 254 -25.94 6.53 -14.01
N VAL A 255 -25.06 7.05 -13.15
CA VAL A 255 -25.37 8.17 -12.26
C VAL A 255 -25.42 9.46 -13.09
N VAL A 256 -26.52 10.19 -12.98
CA VAL A 256 -26.77 11.39 -13.80
C VAL A 256 -26.63 12.64 -12.96
N GLY A 257 -25.90 13.63 -13.47
CA GLY A 257 -25.73 14.95 -12.86
C GLY A 257 -26.14 16.06 -13.81
N GLY A 258 -26.47 17.21 -13.24
CA GLY A 258 -26.86 18.37 -14.03
C GLY A 258 -27.22 19.58 -13.21
N TRP A 259 -28.25 20.29 -13.64
CA TRP A 259 -28.68 21.52 -12.99
C TRP A 259 -30.20 21.73 -13.08
N SER A 260 -30.68 22.57 -12.16
CA SER A 260 -32.03 23.12 -12.10
C SER A 260 -31.94 24.64 -11.86
N ASN A 261 -33.09 25.32 -11.78
CA ASN A 261 -33.12 26.74 -11.42
C ASN A 261 -32.61 27.04 -9.99
N THR A 262 -32.41 26.01 -9.16
CA THR A 262 -31.92 26.13 -7.78
C THR A 262 -30.44 25.70 -7.63
N GLY A 263 -29.78 25.37 -8.74
CA GLY A 263 -28.35 25.08 -8.80
C GLY A 263 -28.01 23.66 -9.27
N ALA A 264 -26.82 23.18 -8.88
CA ALA A 264 -26.33 21.87 -9.27
C ALA A 264 -27.17 20.74 -8.63
N VAL A 265 -27.52 19.74 -9.43
CA VAL A 265 -28.35 18.60 -8.99
C VAL A 265 -27.82 17.26 -9.49
N ILE A 266 -28.22 16.20 -8.82
CA ILE A 266 -27.89 14.81 -9.16
C ILE A 266 -29.16 13.94 -9.07
N TRP A 267 -29.31 12.99 -10.00
CA TRP A 267 -30.45 12.09 -10.09
C TRP A 267 -30.08 10.67 -9.72
N THR A 268 -31.03 10.02 -9.04
CA THR A 268 -30.79 8.76 -8.33
C THR A 268 -32.03 7.89 -8.29
N ASN A 269 -31.90 6.66 -7.76
CA ASN A 269 -32.96 5.65 -7.78
C ASN A 269 -33.55 5.49 -9.19
N ASP A 270 -32.66 5.20 -10.16
CA ASP A 270 -32.96 5.10 -11.59
C ASP A 270 -33.57 6.38 -12.19
N GLY A 271 -33.29 7.54 -11.60
CA GLY A 271 -33.75 8.82 -12.08
C GLY A 271 -35.02 9.35 -11.43
N ASN A 272 -35.59 8.62 -10.46
CA ASN A 272 -36.84 9.00 -9.80
C ASN A 272 -36.67 9.99 -8.64
N THR A 273 -35.45 10.15 -8.12
CA THR A 273 -35.15 11.10 -7.05
C THR A 273 -34.16 12.15 -7.56
N LEU A 274 -34.35 13.40 -7.12
CA LEU A 274 -33.54 14.56 -7.50
C LEU A 274 -33.04 15.25 -6.23
N ALA A 275 -31.73 15.35 -6.05
CA ALA A 275 -31.14 16.11 -4.93
C ALA A 275 -30.33 17.31 -5.40
N SER A 276 -30.39 18.37 -4.58
CA SER A 276 -29.56 19.57 -4.76
C SER A 276 -28.22 19.40 -4.04
N LEU A 277 -27.13 19.75 -4.72
CA LEU A 277 -25.79 19.76 -4.13
C LEU A 277 -25.51 21.02 -3.32
N ASN A 278 -26.34 22.07 -3.44
CA ASN A 278 -26.16 23.31 -2.67
C ASN A 278 -26.33 23.12 -1.16
N GLY A 279 -26.99 22.03 -0.72
CA GLY A 279 -27.01 21.65 0.70
C GLY A 279 -25.64 21.25 1.25
N LEU A 280 -24.66 20.96 0.38
CA LEU A 280 -23.27 20.60 0.73
C LEU A 280 -22.31 21.78 0.61
N ALA A 281 -22.76 22.92 0.05
CA ALA A 281 -21.88 24.02 -0.29
C ALA A 281 -21.33 24.71 0.98
N PRO A 282 -20.01 24.97 1.08
CA PRO A 282 -19.45 25.79 2.15
C PRO A 282 -19.99 27.22 2.11
N ALA A 283 -19.83 27.95 3.22
CA ALA A 283 -20.16 29.37 3.25
C ALA A 283 -19.45 30.13 2.11
N GLY A 284 -20.20 30.97 1.40
CA GLY A 284 -19.71 31.74 0.25
C GLY A 284 -19.76 31.00 -1.09
N TRP A 285 -20.03 29.68 -1.11
CA TRP A 285 -20.21 28.91 -2.34
C TRP A 285 -21.67 28.81 -2.76
N ASN A 286 -21.89 28.83 -4.07
CA ASN A 286 -23.15 28.48 -4.71
C ASN A 286 -22.85 27.62 -5.95
N PHE A 287 -23.22 26.35 -5.91
CA PHE A 287 -23.04 25.41 -7.03
C PHE A 287 -24.13 25.62 -8.07
N VAL A 288 -23.71 25.74 -9.32
CA VAL A 288 -24.58 26.09 -10.45
C VAL A 288 -24.86 24.86 -11.32
N SER A 289 -23.84 24.06 -11.63
CA SER A 289 -24.01 22.91 -12.52
C SER A 289 -22.99 21.80 -12.26
N VAL A 290 -23.42 20.55 -12.38
CA VAL A 290 -22.50 19.41 -12.48
C VAL A 290 -21.87 19.37 -13.88
N VAL A 291 -20.54 19.25 -13.93
CA VAL A 291 -19.75 19.14 -15.16
C VAL A 291 -19.46 17.68 -15.49
N GLY A 292 -19.09 16.88 -14.50
CA GLY A 292 -18.72 15.49 -14.69
C GLY A 292 -18.87 14.66 -13.42
N ILE A 293 -19.05 13.36 -13.59
CA ILE A 293 -19.14 12.38 -12.51
C ILE A 293 -18.29 11.18 -12.87
N THR A 294 -17.37 10.80 -12.00
CA THR A 294 -16.53 9.62 -12.20
C THR A 294 -17.21 8.32 -11.75
N ALA A 295 -16.67 7.19 -12.16
CA ALA A 295 -17.01 5.88 -11.61
C ALA A 295 -16.76 5.77 -10.10
N ALA A 296 -15.86 6.59 -9.53
CA ALA A 296 -15.56 6.65 -8.10
C ALA A 296 -16.46 7.63 -7.33
N ASP A 297 -17.56 8.08 -7.93
CA ASP A 297 -18.53 9.01 -7.33
C ASP A 297 -17.90 10.36 -6.92
N GLN A 298 -16.85 10.77 -7.62
CA GLN A 298 -16.36 12.15 -7.58
C GLN A 298 -17.21 13.00 -8.53
N VAL A 299 -17.73 14.11 -8.02
CA VAL A 299 -18.59 15.04 -8.75
C VAL A 299 -17.86 16.35 -8.92
N LEU A 300 -17.62 16.73 -10.17
CA LEU A 300 -17.07 18.05 -10.51
C LEU A 300 -18.23 19.02 -10.73
N VAL A 301 -18.22 20.12 -9.99
CA VAL A 301 -19.23 21.19 -10.10
C VAL A 301 -18.59 22.51 -10.49
N ASN A 302 -19.27 23.25 -11.37
CA ASN A 302 -19.06 24.68 -11.54
C ASN A 302 -20.02 25.44 -10.63
N GLY A 303 -19.56 26.56 -10.11
CA GLY A 303 -20.34 27.44 -9.25
C GLY A 303 -19.72 28.81 -9.12
N SER A 304 -20.11 29.51 -8.06
CA SER A 304 -19.51 30.76 -7.65
C SER A 304 -19.00 30.68 -6.22
N PHE A 305 -17.87 31.32 -5.96
CA PHE A 305 -17.36 31.58 -4.61
C PHE A 305 -17.23 33.09 -4.43
N ASN A 306 -18.00 33.67 -3.50
CA ASN A 306 -18.07 35.12 -3.27
C ASN A 306 -18.32 35.93 -4.57
N GLY A 307 -19.16 35.40 -5.45
CA GLY A 307 -19.53 36.01 -6.73
C GLY A 307 -18.54 35.79 -7.89
N GLN A 308 -17.40 35.15 -7.66
CA GLN A 308 -16.45 34.78 -8.73
C GLN A 308 -16.71 33.36 -9.23
N GLN A 309 -16.60 33.13 -10.55
CA GLN A 309 -16.76 31.82 -11.16
C GLN A 309 -15.66 30.88 -10.69
N GLN A 310 -16.03 29.74 -10.09
CA GLN A 310 -15.10 28.77 -9.54
C GLN A 310 -15.60 27.34 -9.76
N ALA A 311 -14.69 26.38 -9.61
CA ALA A 311 -15.00 24.96 -9.71
C ALA A 311 -14.55 24.21 -8.45
N MET A 312 -15.27 23.13 -8.13
CA MET A 312 -15.00 22.30 -6.97
C MET A 312 -15.14 20.83 -7.33
N MET A 313 -14.21 20.02 -6.83
CA MET A 313 -14.36 18.58 -6.76
C MET A 313 -15.02 18.19 -5.44
N ILE A 314 -16.12 17.45 -5.54
CA ILE A 314 -16.81 16.85 -4.39
C ILE A 314 -16.52 15.35 -4.44
N ALA A 315 -15.79 14.80 -3.47
CA ALA A 315 -15.70 13.35 -3.31
C ALA A 315 -16.72 12.89 -2.27
N LEU A 316 -17.60 11.99 -2.69
CA LEU A 316 -18.66 11.44 -1.86
C LEU A 316 -18.14 10.21 -1.11
N HIS A 317 -18.11 10.25 0.23
CA HIS A 317 -17.71 9.11 1.07
C HIS A 317 -18.95 8.49 1.75
N PRO A 318 -19.15 7.16 1.69
CA PRO A 318 -20.12 6.49 2.54
C PRO A 318 -19.57 6.32 3.97
N ASP A 319 -20.34 6.72 4.99
CA ASP A 319 -20.03 6.43 6.39
C ASP A 319 -20.73 5.17 6.85
N TRP A 320 -20.13 4.38 7.74
CA TRP A 320 -20.90 3.40 8.51
C TRP A 320 -21.80 4.12 9.55
N GLN A 321 -23.09 3.79 9.61
CA GLN A 321 -24.12 4.31 10.52
C GLN A 321 -23.94 3.87 11.98
N GLY A 322 -22.72 3.65 12.44
CA GLY A 322 -22.44 3.14 13.78
C GLY A 322 -23.19 1.84 14.09
N GLY A 323 -23.01 1.35 15.32
CA GLY A 323 -23.61 0.09 15.76
C GLY A 323 -23.08 -1.14 15.03
N ASP A 324 -23.61 -2.30 15.42
CA ASP A 324 -23.22 -3.59 14.86
C ASP A 324 -23.88 -3.83 13.50
N GLY A 325 -23.22 -4.54 12.59
CA GLY A 325 -23.83 -4.93 11.31
C GLY A 325 -22.85 -5.59 10.34
N ARG A 326 -23.29 -5.83 9.10
CA ARG A 326 -22.45 -6.40 8.05
C ARG A 326 -22.02 -5.35 7.03
N TRP A 327 -20.74 -5.37 6.65
CA TRP A 327 -20.15 -4.48 5.65
C TRP A 327 -20.90 -4.47 4.32
N ASP A 328 -21.49 -5.60 3.92
CA ASP A 328 -22.29 -5.75 2.71
C ASP A 328 -23.75 -5.27 2.85
N ASP A 329 -24.16 -4.83 4.05
CA ASP A 329 -25.50 -4.31 4.29
C ASP A 329 -25.58 -2.81 4.01
N ALA A 330 -26.29 -2.44 2.94
CA ALA A 330 -26.51 -1.06 2.52
C ALA A 330 -27.22 -0.19 3.57
N THR A 331 -28.01 -0.80 4.46
CA THR A 331 -28.80 -0.07 5.45
C THR A 331 -27.94 0.54 6.55
N HIS A 332 -26.74 0.01 6.75
CA HIS A 332 -25.77 0.52 7.71
C HIS A 332 -24.83 1.58 7.14
N TRP A 333 -25.06 2.10 5.93
CA TRP A 333 -24.24 3.18 5.36
C TRP A 333 -25.00 4.52 5.34
N ASN A 334 -24.42 5.59 5.88
CA ASN A 334 -24.89 6.96 5.80
C ASN A 334 -24.11 7.69 4.73
N TYR A 335 -24.79 8.08 3.67
CA TYR A 335 -24.20 8.90 2.62
C TYR A 335 -24.35 10.40 2.93
N SER A 336 -24.31 10.79 4.20
CA SER A 336 -24.33 12.20 4.64
C SER A 336 -25.46 13.04 4.05
N GLY A 337 -26.68 12.51 4.07
CA GLY A 337 -27.86 13.15 3.46
C GLY A 337 -28.10 12.78 1.99
N LEU A 338 -27.20 12.00 1.39
CA LEU A 338 -27.31 11.42 0.06
C LEU A 338 -27.71 9.93 0.12
N GLY A 339 -28.21 9.40 1.24
CA GLY A 339 -28.71 8.01 1.28
C GLY A 339 -29.92 7.81 0.38
N SER A 340 -30.65 8.88 0.12
CA SER A 340 -31.71 8.99 -0.91
C SER A 340 -31.16 8.98 -2.34
N LEU A 341 -29.84 9.00 -2.52
CA LEU A 341 -29.13 9.00 -3.79
C LEU A 341 -28.80 7.61 -4.36
N GLY A 342 -29.27 6.53 -3.73
CA GLY A 342 -29.33 5.21 -4.37
C GLY A 342 -27.97 4.59 -4.75
N HIS A 343 -26.85 5.07 -4.19
CA HIS A 343 -25.54 4.44 -4.38
C HIS A 343 -25.52 3.11 -3.60
N ALA A 344 -25.31 2.00 -4.31
CA ALA A 344 -25.26 0.66 -3.72
C ALA A 344 -23.85 0.35 -3.17
N PRO A 345 -23.73 -0.29 -1.99
CA PRO A 345 -22.45 -0.80 -1.48
C PRO A 345 -21.87 -1.90 -2.39
N GLY A 346 -20.55 -2.01 -2.44
CA GLY A 346 -19.83 -3.07 -3.15
C GLY A 346 -19.00 -2.61 -4.36
N GLN A 347 -18.95 -1.30 -4.63
CA GLN A 347 -18.05 -0.71 -5.64
C GLN A 347 -16.82 -0.10 -4.94
N THR A 348 -15.65 -0.17 -5.58
CA THR A 348 -14.36 0.30 -5.03
C THR A 348 -14.40 1.81 -4.72
N GLN A 349 -14.72 2.17 -3.47
CA GLN A 349 -14.77 3.53 -2.93
C GLN A 349 -13.88 3.64 -1.68
N ASP A 350 -13.43 4.83 -1.31
CA ASP A 350 -12.74 5.06 -0.04
C ASP A 350 -13.72 4.88 1.13
N VAL A 351 -13.41 3.93 2.02
CA VAL A 351 -14.27 3.55 3.12
C VAL A 351 -13.67 3.95 4.45
N GLN A 352 -14.46 4.65 5.26
CA GLN A 352 -14.12 4.95 6.65
C GLN A 352 -15.17 4.36 7.59
N ILE A 353 -14.73 3.54 8.53
CA ILE A 353 -15.57 3.05 9.63
C ILE A 353 -15.03 3.62 10.93
N TYR A 354 -15.87 4.40 11.61
CA TYR A 354 -15.51 5.05 12.85
C TYR A 354 -16.57 4.83 13.94
N ALA A 355 -16.18 4.18 15.02
CA ALA A 355 -17.05 4.01 16.20
C ALA A 355 -17.07 5.32 17.02
N GLY A 356 -18.17 6.08 16.92
CA GLY A 356 -18.34 7.39 17.58
C GLY A 356 -18.70 7.27 19.06
N SER A 357 -19.99 7.41 19.41
CA SER A 357 -20.47 7.47 20.79
C SER A 357 -20.57 6.12 21.52
N GLY A 358 -20.25 5.02 20.84
CA GLY A 358 -20.31 3.66 21.39
C GLY A 358 -19.44 2.70 20.59
N SER A 359 -19.12 1.55 21.18
CA SER A 359 -18.37 0.50 20.49
C SER A 359 -19.24 -0.17 19.42
N ALA A 360 -18.62 -0.69 18.36
CA ALA A 360 -19.31 -1.27 17.21
C ALA A 360 -18.61 -2.53 16.71
N THR A 361 -19.38 -3.52 16.25
CA THR A 361 -18.90 -4.75 15.60
C THR A 361 -19.36 -4.78 14.15
N VAL A 362 -18.42 -4.68 13.22
CA VAL A 362 -18.68 -4.76 11.78
C VAL A 362 -18.17 -6.09 11.25
N LEU A 363 -19.04 -6.85 10.60
CA LEU A 363 -18.69 -8.12 9.96
C LEU A 363 -18.31 -7.87 8.50
N GLY A 364 -17.16 -8.37 8.07
CA GLY A 364 -16.69 -8.36 6.69
C GLY A 364 -17.61 -9.19 5.78
N ALA A 365 -17.59 -8.83 4.50
CA ALA A 365 -18.31 -9.54 3.45
C ALA A 365 -17.51 -10.74 2.92
N ALA A 366 -18.17 -11.66 2.24
CA ALA A 366 -17.49 -12.77 1.56
C ALA A 366 -16.43 -12.28 0.56
N GLU A 367 -16.74 -11.21 -0.20
CA GLU A 367 -15.83 -10.49 -1.11
C GLU A 367 -16.00 -8.97 -1.00
N GLY A 368 -15.51 -8.36 0.08
CA GLY A 368 -15.48 -6.91 0.26
C GLY A 368 -14.45 -6.22 -0.64
N ARG A 369 -14.78 -5.05 -1.19
CA ARG A 369 -13.88 -4.21 -1.98
C ARG A 369 -13.95 -2.75 -1.51
N ALA A 370 -12.80 -2.11 -1.43
CA ALA A 370 -12.62 -0.70 -1.09
C ALA A 370 -11.46 -0.09 -1.91
N GLY A 371 -11.57 1.21 -2.21
CA GLY A 371 -10.48 2.06 -2.68
C GLY A 371 -9.41 2.13 -1.61
N SER A 372 -9.66 2.87 -0.53
CA SER A 372 -8.93 2.78 0.75
C SER A 372 -9.85 2.28 1.87
N LEU A 373 -9.28 1.73 2.96
CA LEU A 373 -10.04 1.36 4.14
C LEU A 373 -9.44 2.01 5.40
N SER A 374 -10.19 2.86 6.08
CA SER A 374 -9.82 3.48 7.35
C SER A 374 -10.72 2.98 8.48
N LEU A 375 -10.12 2.47 9.55
CA LEU A 375 -10.81 1.94 10.72
C LEU A 375 -10.41 2.76 11.95
N GLY A 376 -11.36 3.15 12.81
CA GLY A 376 -11.04 3.87 14.05
C GLY A 376 -12.18 3.93 15.06
N ALA A 377 -11.89 4.48 16.23
CA ALA A 377 -12.91 4.76 17.24
C ALA A 377 -12.60 6.05 18.01
N ALA A 378 -13.62 6.60 18.67
CA ALA A 378 -13.47 7.68 19.63
C ALA A 378 -12.66 7.23 20.86
N PRO A 379 -11.97 8.15 21.56
CA PRO A 379 -11.23 7.81 22.78
C PRO A 379 -12.11 7.05 23.79
N GLY A 380 -11.60 5.90 24.24
CA GLY A 380 -12.31 5.02 25.18
C GLY A 380 -13.35 4.08 24.55
N GLN A 381 -13.56 4.14 23.23
CA GLN A 381 -14.43 3.23 22.48
C GLN A 381 -13.63 2.24 21.63
N GLN A 382 -14.29 1.18 21.16
CA GLN A 382 -13.69 0.19 20.26
C GLN A 382 -14.52 -0.04 19.00
N LEU A 383 -13.84 -0.20 17.88
CA LEU A 383 -14.42 -0.71 16.64
C LEU A 383 -13.85 -2.11 16.38
N LEU A 384 -14.68 -3.15 16.41
CA LEU A 384 -14.31 -4.51 16.05
C LEU A 384 -14.73 -4.82 14.62
N PHE A 385 -13.76 -4.86 13.70
CA PHE A 385 -13.95 -5.31 12.32
C PHE A 385 -13.60 -6.79 12.19
N LYS A 386 -14.59 -7.68 12.08
CA LYS A 386 -14.38 -9.12 11.93
C LYS A 386 -14.40 -9.54 10.47
N LEU A 387 -13.36 -10.17 9.94
CA LEU A 387 -13.36 -10.66 8.55
C LEU A 387 -14.40 -11.77 8.28
N ASN A 388 -14.85 -12.48 9.31
CA ASN A 388 -15.97 -13.42 9.28
C ASN A 388 -15.87 -14.52 8.18
N GLY A 389 -14.65 -15.00 7.92
CA GLY A 389 -14.32 -16.00 6.90
C GLY A 389 -14.22 -15.45 5.47
N GLY A 390 -14.55 -14.18 5.26
CA GLY A 390 -14.56 -13.53 3.95
C GLY A 390 -13.21 -12.93 3.55
N SER A 391 -13.20 -12.28 2.38
CA SER A 391 -12.06 -11.57 1.81
C SER A 391 -12.38 -10.09 1.63
N THR A 392 -11.56 -9.20 2.18
CA THR A 392 -11.68 -7.75 1.99
C THR A 392 -10.47 -7.24 1.21
N ARG A 393 -10.68 -6.58 0.06
CA ARG A 393 -9.63 -5.96 -0.74
C ARG A 393 -9.67 -4.44 -0.61
N SER A 394 -8.55 -3.84 -0.26
CA SER A 394 -8.32 -2.40 -0.28
C SER A 394 -7.21 -2.05 -1.27
N GLN A 395 -7.52 -1.29 -2.32
CA GLN A 395 -6.57 -0.95 -3.40
C GLN A 395 -5.42 -0.05 -2.94
N ALA A 396 -5.74 0.99 -2.16
CA ALA A 396 -4.81 1.94 -1.56
C ALA A 396 -4.32 1.50 -0.17
N GLY A 397 -4.88 0.41 0.38
CA GLY A 397 -4.50 -0.18 1.65
C GLY A 397 -5.41 0.22 2.82
N THR A 398 -5.22 -0.51 3.91
CA THR A 398 -5.97 -0.40 5.15
C THR A 398 -5.17 0.35 6.21
N LEU A 399 -5.77 1.38 6.79
CA LEU A 399 -5.25 2.13 7.93
C LEU A 399 -6.11 1.84 9.16
N MET A 400 -5.50 1.31 10.21
CA MET A 400 -6.14 1.13 11.52
C MET A 400 -5.67 2.21 12.49
N GLY A 401 -6.56 3.09 12.90
CA GLY A 401 -6.38 4.10 13.94
C GLY A 401 -6.70 3.59 15.35
N ALA A 402 -6.53 4.45 16.35
CA ALA A 402 -6.75 4.11 17.74
C ALA A 402 -8.17 3.54 18.00
N GLY A 403 -8.24 2.51 18.84
CA GLY A 403 -9.48 1.82 19.19
C GLY A 403 -10.02 0.87 18.12
N ALA A 404 -9.40 0.81 16.94
CA ALA A 404 -9.73 -0.20 15.94
C ALA A 404 -9.16 -1.58 16.30
N VAL A 405 -9.99 -2.61 16.15
CA VAL A 405 -9.65 -4.01 16.30
C VAL A 405 -10.01 -4.74 15.01
N LEU A 406 -9.03 -5.30 14.31
CA LEU A 406 -9.24 -6.20 13.18
C LEU A 406 -9.19 -7.63 13.71
N GLY A 407 -10.21 -8.46 13.48
CA GLY A 407 -10.19 -9.83 13.97
C GLY A 407 -10.98 -10.85 13.16
N GLY A 408 -11.06 -12.07 13.69
CA GLY A 408 -11.74 -13.19 13.05
C GLY A 408 -10.93 -13.84 11.93
N SER A 409 -11.46 -14.95 11.42
CA SER A 409 -10.89 -15.63 10.24
C SER A 409 -11.17 -14.86 8.96
N GLY A 410 -10.29 -14.97 7.96
CA GLY A 410 -10.51 -14.43 6.62
C GLY A 410 -9.25 -13.86 5.97
N ARG A 411 -9.43 -13.12 4.88
CA ARG A 411 -8.33 -12.52 4.11
C ARG A 411 -8.48 -11.01 3.99
N LEU A 412 -7.39 -10.28 4.24
CA LEU A 412 -7.26 -8.87 3.91
C LEU A 412 -6.25 -8.72 2.77
N GLU A 413 -6.67 -8.17 1.64
CA GLU A 413 -5.84 -7.86 0.49
C GLU A 413 -5.54 -6.34 0.44
N GLY A 414 -4.30 -5.98 0.15
CA GLY A 414 -3.78 -4.60 0.18
C GLY A 414 -2.80 -4.37 1.34
N GLY A 415 -2.08 -3.25 1.32
CA GLY A 415 -1.19 -2.89 2.42
C GLY A 415 -1.96 -2.68 3.72
N LEU A 416 -1.35 -2.96 4.87
CA LEU A 416 -1.97 -2.77 6.19
C LEU A 416 -1.06 -1.91 7.08
N THR A 417 -1.58 -0.82 7.62
CA THR A 417 -0.90 -0.01 8.63
C THR A 417 -1.67 -0.05 9.95
N VAL A 418 -1.03 -0.57 10.99
CA VAL A 418 -1.61 -0.68 12.34
C VAL A 418 -1.00 0.41 13.22
N GLN A 419 -1.72 1.51 13.47
CA GLN A 419 -1.22 2.63 14.29
C GLN A 419 -1.21 2.29 15.79
N PRO A 420 -0.52 3.10 16.63
CA PRO A 420 -0.60 2.96 18.07
C PRO A 420 -2.06 2.99 18.57
N GLY A 421 -2.39 2.08 19.50
CA GLY A 421 -3.76 1.93 20.01
C GLY A 421 -4.71 1.11 19.14
N ALA A 422 -4.25 0.64 17.96
CA ALA A 422 -4.96 -0.33 17.14
C ALA A 422 -4.47 -1.77 17.41
N VAL A 423 -5.36 -2.76 17.21
CA VAL A 423 -5.07 -4.17 17.50
C VAL A 423 -5.51 -5.08 16.35
N VAL A 424 -4.62 -5.96 15.88
CA VAL A 424 -5.04 -7.15 15.11
C VAL A 424 -5.19 -8.31 16.10
N GLN A 425 -6.30 -9.05 16.05
CA GLN A 425 -6.60 -10.12 16.99
C GLN A 425 -7.07 -11.39 16.26
N VAL A 426 -6.34 -12.49 16.45
CA VAL A 426 -6.69 -13.82 15.94
C VAL A 426 -6.85 -14.76 17.12
N GLY A 427 -8.05 -15.31 17.29
CA GLY A 427 -8.41 -16.23 18.37
C GLY A 427 -8.11 -17.70 18.06
N ALA A 428 -8.43 -18.58 19.01
CA ALA A 428 -8.18 -20.01 18.88
C ALA A 428 -8.98 -20.64 17.74
N GLY A 429 -8.28 -21.31 16.83
CA GLY A 429 -8.86 -21.90 15.62
C GLY A 429 -9.16 -20.90 14.50
N GLU A 430 -8.94 -19.60 14.74
CA GLU A 430 -9.09 -18.59 13.69
C GLU A 430 -7.83 -18.54 12.81
N SER A 431 -8.04 -18.19 11.54
CA SER A 431 -6.96 -18.06 10.56
C SER A 431 -7.14 -16.78 9.73
N MET A 432 -6.15 -15.89 9.79
CA MET A 432 -6.14 -14.62 9.08
C MET A 432 -4.99 -14.59 8.07
N SER A 433 -5.29 -14.21 6.83
CA SER A 433 -4.30 -14.00 5.77
C SER A 433 -4.23 -12.53 5.37
N LEU A 434 -3.03 -11.95 5.45
CA LEU A 434 -2.71 -10.60 5.00
C LEU A 434 -1.92 -10.71 3.68
N SER A 435 -2.44 -10.15 2.60
CA SER A 435 -1.87 -10.33 1.26
C SER A 435 -1.96 -9.05 0.43
N GLY A 436 -1.25 -8.96 -0.69
CA GLY A 436 -1.40 -7.86 -1.66
C GLY A 436 -0.71 -6.53 -1.29
N GLY A 437 -0.03 -6.40 -0.15
CA GLY A 437 0.80 -5.24 0.17
C GLY A 437 1.53 -5.37 1.52
N PRO A 438 2.52 -4.49 1.80
CA PRO A 438 3.33 -4.56 3.02
C PRO A 438 2.51 -4.31 4.28
N VAL A 439 2.96 -4.86 5.39
CA VAL A 439 2.35 -4.66 6.73
C VAL A 439 3.27 -3.77 7.57
N LEU A 440 2.77 -2.60 7.97
CA LEU A 440 3.45 -1.65 8.85
C LEU A 440 2.82 -1.70 10.25
N LEU A 441 3.51 -2.30 11.19
CA LEU A 441 3.03 -2.51 12.55
C LEU A 441 3.62 -1.49 13.53
N LYS A 442 2.77 -0.60 14.06
CA LYS A 442 3.09 0.34 15.15
C LYS A 442 2.24 0.10 16.41
N GLY A 443 1.10 -0.61 16.26
CA GLY A 443 0.22 -1.05 17.34
C GLY A 443 0.54 -2.46 17.83
N VAL A 444 -0.51 -3.27 18.03
CA VAL A 444 -0.39 -4.63 18.59
C VAL A 444 -1.00 -5.67 17.64
N MET A 445 -0.35 -6.82 17.48
CA MET A 445 -0.95 -8.04 16.96
C MET A 445 -1.05 -9.08 18.09
N LYS A 446 -2.21 -9.71 18.26
CA LYS A 446 -2.46 -10.73 19.27
C LYS A 446 -2.93 -12.02 18.61
N LEU A 447 -2.19 -13.10 18.81
CA LEU A 447 -2.57 -14.45 18.45
C LEU A 447 -2.81 -15.24 19.73
N GLN A 448 -4.07 -15.62 19.96
CA GLN A 448 -4.53 -16.23 21.21
C GLN A 448 -5.14 -17.61 20.91
N GLY A 449 -4.28 -18.57 20.62
CA GLY A 449 -4.64 -19.98 20.49
C GLY A 449 -4.67 -20.72 21.83
N ASN A 450 -4.95 -22.01 21.76
CA ASN A 450 -4.88 -22.93 22.90
C ASN A 450 -4.38 -24.31 22.45
N ALA A 451 -4.34 -25.27 23.38
CA ALA A 451 -3.83 -26.62 23.10
C ALA A 451 -4.67 -27.41 22.07
N ALA A 452 -5.96 -27.11 21.94
CA ALA A 452 -6.86 -27.78 21.00
C ALA A 452 -6.87 -27.11 19.62
N ALA A 453 -6.65 -25.80 19.57
CA ALA A 453 -6.72 -25.02 18.34
C ALA A 453 -5.75 -23.84 18.37
N ALA A 454 -4.76 -23.85 17.47
CA ALA A 454 -3.83 -22.75 17.29
C ALA A 454 -4.49 -21.55 16.59
N ALA A 455 -4.05 -20.34 16.91
CA ALA A 455 -4.37 -19.13 16.15
C ALA A 455 -3.38 -18.97 14.99
N SER A 456 -3.85 -18.70 13.77
CA SER A 456 -2.97 -18.64 12.59
C SER A 456 -2.99 -17.27 11.92
N LEU A 457 -1.83 -16.67 11.69
CA LEU A 457 -1.68 -15.40 10.95
C LEU A 457 -0.59 -15.55 9.89
N GLY A 458 -0.96 -15.32 8.62
CA GLY A 458 -0.01 -15.32 7.51
C GLY A 458 0.09 -13.96 6.84
N SER A 459 1.30 -13.57 6.42
CA SER A 459 1.55 -12.42 5.56
C SER A 459 2.43 -12.81 4.38
N ALA A 460 1.91 -12.61 3.17
CA ALA A 460 2.65 -12.87 1.93
C ALA A 460 3.70 -11.79 1.62
N ALA A 461 3.48 -10.57 2.11
CA ALA A 461 4.37 -9.43 1.91
C ALA A 461 5.25 -9.20 3.14
N ALA A 462 6.23 -8.29 3.02
CA ALA A 462 7.11 -7.94 4.12
C ALA A 462 6.33 -7.30 5.29
N VAL A 463 6.68 -7.72 6.51
CA VAL A 463 6.16 -7.16 7.75
C VAL A 463 7.24 -6.34 8.43
N SER A 464 6.98 -5.05 8.66
CA SER A 464 7.87 -4.14 9.37
C SER A 464 7.26 -3.73 10.70
N SER A 465 7.88 -4.14 11.80
CA SER A 465 7.49 -3.79 13.17
C SER A 465 8.31 -2.61 13.67
N ALA A 466 7.64 -1.53 14.07
CA ALA A 466 8.28 -0.33 14.62
C ALA A 466 8.61 -0.49 16.11
N ALA A 467 9.52 0.35 16.60
CA ALA A 467 9.80 0.43 18.04
C ALA A 467 8.52 0.66 18.86
N GLY A 468 8.38 -0.07 19.97
CA GLY A 468 7.21 -0.02 20.84
C GLY A 468 6.00 -0.86 20.37
N SER A 469 6.01 -1.37 19.14
CA SER A 469 4.98 -2.30 18.66
C SER A 469 5.14 -3.70 19.26
N GLN A 470 4.05 -4.47 19.28
CA GLN A 470 4.05 -5.80 19.89
C GLN A 470 3.33 -6.84 19.04
N ILE A 471 3.93 -8.02 18.89
CA ILE A 471 3.30 -9.25 18.41
C ILE A 471 3.27 -10.21 19.60
N GLN A 472 2.09 -10.51 20.12
CA GLN A 472 1.86 -11.33 21.30
C GLN A 472 1.27 -12.67 20.87
N VAL A 473 1.92 -13.77 21.25
CA VAL A 473 1.60 -15.10 20.77
C VAL A 473 1.42 -16.07 21.93
N GLN A 474 0.27 -16.74 21.94
CA GLN A 474 -0.02 -17.91 22.75
C GLN A 474 -0.55 -19.00 21.82
N SER A 475 0.13 -20.15 21.77
CA SER A 475 -0.22 -21.27 20.88
C SER A 475 -0.58 -20.84 19.44
N GLY A 476 0.38 -20.26 18.69
CA GLY A 476 0.10 -19.65 17.39
C GLY A 476 1.00 -20.11 16.25
N ASN A 477 0.47 -20.08 15.02
CA ASN A 477 1.23 -20.25 13.79
C ASN A 477 1.38 -18.89 13.10
N LEU A 478 2.62 -18.46 12.87
CA LEU A 478 2.93 -17.24 12.14
C LEU A 478 3.65 -17.59 10.85
N GLU A 479 3.18 -17.04 9.73
CA GLU A 479 3.83 -17.19 8.42
C GLU A 479 4.19 -15.80 7.88
N PHE A 480 5.48 -15.51 7.78
CA PHE A 480 6.03 -14.26 7.25
C PHE A 480 6.75 -14.54 5.93
N ALA A 481 6.04 -14.99 4.91
CA ALA A 481 6.65 -15.38 3.63
C ALA A 481 7.49 -14.26 2.99
N GLY A 482 7.07 -13.00 3.14
CA GLY A 482 7.82 -11.82 2.71
C GLY A 482 8.90 -11.32 3.68
N GLY A 483 9.08 -12.00 4.83
CA GLY A 483 10.01 -11.68 5.90
C GLY A 483 9.45 -10.73 6.97
N LEU A 484 9.99 -10.86 8.19
CA LEU A 484 9.71 -9.98 9.32
C LEU A 484 10.97 -9.17 9.69
N SER A 485 10.88 -7.84 9.59
CA SER A 485 11.83 -6.91 10.20
C SER A 485 11.30 -6.42 11.54
N LEU A 486 11.89 -6.91 12.63
CA LEU A 486 11.41 -6.74 14.00
C LEU A 486 12.15 -5.62 14.73
N GLY A 487 11.58 -4.41 14.75
CA GLY A 487 12.03 -3.30 15.59
C GLY A 487 11.26 -3.15 16.92
N GLY A 488 10.11 -3.83 17.05
CA GLY A 488 9.35 -3.96 18.30
C GLY A 488 9.62 -5.28 19.01
N ARG A 489 8.60 -5.84 19.66
CA ARG A 489 8.70 -7.13 20.37
C ARG A 489 7.83 -8.21 19.72
N LEU A 490 8.42 -9.36 19.42
CA LEU A 490 7.71 -10.61 19.14
C LEU A 490 7.84 -11.52 20.37
N GLY A 491 6.74 -11.73 21.08
CA GLY A 491 6.71 -12.43 22.35
C GLY A 491 5.82 -13.66 22.34
N PHE A 492 6.39 -14.81 22.75
CA PHE A 492 5.70 -16.05 23.01
C PHE A 492 5.52 -16.23 24.51
N SER A 493 4.27 -16.31 24.98
CA SER A 493 3.96 -16.32 26.41
C SER A 493 3.52 -17.68 26.95
N TYR A 494 3.03 -18.59 26.10
CA TYR A 494 2.62 -19.94 26.49
C TYR A 494 2.36 -20.84 25.26
N GLY A 495 2.44 -22.16 25.47
CA GLY A 495 2.05 -23.16 24.48
C GLY A 495 3.07 -23.36 23.37
N ILE A 496 2.67 -24.12 22.34
CA ILE A 496 3.50 -24.45 21.18
C ILE A 496 3.20 -23.46 20.06
N SER A 497 4.23 -22.78 19.56
CA SER A 497 4.10 -21.84 18.44
C SER A 497 5.09 -22.15 17.33
N ASN A 498 4.69 -21.88 16.09
CA ASN A 498 5.52 -22.09 14.91
C ASN A 498 5.65 -20.79 14.13
N VAL A 499 6.85 -20.51 13.64
CA VAL A 499 7.17 -19.37 12.80
C VAL A 499 7.81 -19.87 11.51
N SER A 500 7.23 -19.50 10.37
CA SER A 500 7.84 -19.66 9.04
C SER A 500 8.09 -18.30 8.39
N GLY A 501 9.05 -18.26 7.48
CA GLY A 501 9.59 -17.05 6.89
C GLY A 501 10.74 -16.43 7.68
N PRO A 502 11.65 -15.70 7.00
CA PRO A 502 12.84 -15.15 7.63
C PRO A 502 12.51 -14.06 8.65
N VAL A 503 13.20 -14.07 9.79
CA VAL A 503 13.05 -13.08 10.86
C VAL A 503 14.37 -12.34 11.05
N GLN A 504 14.34 -11.01 10.95
CA GLN A 504 15.46 -10.14 11.27
C GLN A 504 15.12 -9.28 12.48
N VAL A 505 15.83 -9.48 13.58
CA VAL A 505 15.70 -8.68 14.81
C VAL A 505 16.62 -7.48 14.71
N LEU A 506 16.02 -6.29 14.61
CA LEU A 506 16.73 -5.03 14.48
C LEU A 506 17.25 -4.53 15.83
N ALA A 507 18.08 -3.48 15.82
CA ALA A 507 18.52 -2.81 17.04
C ALA A 507 17.32 -2.32 17.88
N GLY A 508 17.29 -2.70 19.17
CA GLY A 508 16.17 -2.43 20.08
C GLY A 508 14.96 -3.37 19.92
N GLY A 509 14.95 -4.23 18.89
CA GLY A 509 13.95 -5.27 18.71
C GLY A 509 14.17 -6.46 19.65
N GLN A 510 13.08 -7.13 20.02
CA GLN A 510 13.11 -8.25 20.98
C GLN A 510 12.33 -9.46 20.48
N LEU A 511 13.02 -10.58 20.29
CA LEU A 511 12.43 -11.90 20.12
C LEU A 511 12.44 -12.62 21.47
N LEU A 512 11.28 -12.85 22.06
CA LEU A 512 11.17 -13.32 23.45
C LEU A 512 10.31 -14.57 23.57
N MET A 513 10.87 -15.61 24.17
CA MET A 513 10.18 -16.82 24.59
C MET A 513 10.10 -16.84 26.12
N SER A 514 8.89 -16.96 26.65
CA SER A 514 8.61 -16.87 28.10
C SER A 514 7.40 -17.72 28.50
N GLY A 515 7.14 -17.83 29.81
CA GLY A 515 5.93 -18.45 30.36
C GLY A 515 5.76 -19.93 30.02
N ASN A 516 6.87 -20.68 29.94
CA ASN A 516 6.89 -22.09 29.54
C ASN A 516 6.38 -22.32 28.10
N SER A 517 6.69 -21.39 27.20
CA SER A 517 6.42 -21.55 25.77
C SER A 517 7.46 -22.46 25.11
N SER A 518 7.04 -23.14 24.06
CA SER A 518 7.91 -23.86 23.13
C SER A 518 7.68 -23.29 21.73
N SER A 519 8.73 -22.75 21.11
CA SER A 519 8.61 -22.06 19.81
C SER A 519 9.56 -22.66 18.78
N SER A 520 9.07 -22.87 17.57
CA SER A 520 9.87 -23.38 16.44
C SER A 520 10.01 -22.32 15.36
N PHE A 521 11.21 -22.16 14.81
CA PHE A 521 11.52 -21.27 13.69
C PHE A 521 12.01 -22.10 12.51
N ASN A 522 11.23 -22.12 11.43
CA ASN A 522 11.47 -23.00 10.29
C ASN A 522 12.48 -22.42 9.29
N ASP A 523 12.65 -21.10 9.30
CA ASP A 523 13.51 -20.35 8.39
C ASP A 523 14.53 -19.50 9.16
N GLY A 524 15.37 -18.77 8.44
CA GLY A 524 16.51 -18.05 9.02
C GLY A 524 16.11 -16.99 10.06
N VAL A 525 16.86 -16.94 11.16
CA VAL A 525 16.74 -15.89 12.19
C VAL A 525 18.05 -15.12 12.29
N GLU A 526 18.04 -13.85 11.93
CA GLU A 526 19.18 -12.95 12.07
C GLU A 526 18.93 -11.97 13.21
N VAL A 527 19.86 -11.87 14.15
CA VAL A 527 19.80 -10.87 15.23
C VAL A 527 20.95 -9.90 15.04
N LEU A 528 20.60 -8.63 14.80
CA LEU A 528 21.56 -7.56 14.56
C LEU A 528 22.12 -7.01 15.87
N ALA A 529 23.17 -6.19 15.76
CA ALA A 529 23.73 -5.43 16.88
C ALA A 529 22.64 -4.66 17.65
N GLY A 530 22.59 -4.84 18.96
CA GLY A 530 21.59 -4.22 19.84
C GLY A 530 20.18 -4.84 19.77
N GLY A 531 19.96 -5.88 18.96
CA GLY A 531 18.77 -6.72 19.01
C GLY A 531 18.89 -7.82 20.07
N GLU A 532 17.77 -8.30 20.58
CA GLU A 532 17.73 -9.34 21.62
C GLU A 532 16.95 -10.58 21.17
N LEU A 533 17.53 -11.76 21.38
CA LEU A 533 16.84 -13.05 21.39
C LEU A 533 16.91 -13.62 22.81
N ARG A 534 15.76 -13.67 23.48
CA ARG A 534 15.67 -14.11 24.87
C ARG A 534 14.82 -15.37 25.00
N VAL A 535 15.40 -16.41 25.60
CA VAL A 535 14.66 -17.61 26.02
C VAL A 535 14.67 -17.68 27.53
N SER A 536 13.53 -17.41 28.15
CA SER A 536 13.41 -17.38 29.61
C SER A 536 13.40 -18.79 30.20
N GLN A 537 13.73 -18.90 31.49
CA GLN A 537 13.67 -20.15 32.23
C GLN A 537 12.34 -20.89 32.01
N GLY A 538 12.41 -22.20 31.82
CA GLY A 538 11.25 -23.07 31.58
C GLY A 538 10.70 -23.01 30.14
N SER A 539 11.18 -22.09 29.30
CA SER A 539 10.80 -22.00 27.89
C SER A 539 11.89 -22.58 26.98
N SER A 540 11.52 -22.94 25.76
CA SER A 540 12.43 -23.49 24.75
C SER A 540 12.21 -22.86 23.38
N ALA A 541 13.28 -22.79 22.59
CA ALA A 541 13.22 -22.39 21.19
C ALA A 541 14.04 -23.34 20.31
N THR A 542 13.43 -23.80 19.21
CA THR A 542 14.07 -24.67 18.23
C THR A 542 14.18 -23.94 16.89
N PHE A 543 15.38 -23.89 16.34
CA PHE A 543 15.70 -23.20 15.09
C PHE A 543 16.08 -24.22 14.02
N PHE A 544 15.17 -24.50 13.09
CA PHE A 544 15.41 -25.34 11.93
C PHE A 544 16.04 -24.57 10.76
N GLY A 545 15.87 -23.25 10.72
CA GLY A 545 16.65 -22.37 9.86
C GLY A 545 17.97 -21.94 10.49
N GLN A 546 18.86 -21.39 9.67
CA GLN A 546 20.14 -20.85 10.14
C GLN A 546 19.93 -19.67 11.07
N VAL A 547 20.64 -19.65 12.20
CA VAL A 547 20.68 -18.51 13.11
C VAL A 547 21.98 -17.73 12.93
N LEU A 548 21.85 -16.41 12.74
CA LEU A 548 22.96 -15.47 12.63
C LEU A 548 22.96 -14.54 13.85
N GLN A 549 23.87 -14.77 14.79
CA GLN A 549 24.10 -13.87 15.92
C GLN A 549 25.16 -12.83 15.53
N ARG A 550 24.75 -11.64 15.08
CA ARG A 550 25.71 -10.61 14.69
C ARG A 550 26.45 -10.04 15.90
N ASN A 551 27.63 -9.45 15.66
CA ASN A 551 28.40 -8.82 16.72
C ASN A 551 27.56 -7.74 17.43
N GLY A 552 27.51 -7.78 18.76
CA GLY A 552 26.66 -6.92 19.59
C GLY A 552 25.19 -7.35 19.70
N ALA A 553 24.79 -8.49 19.12
CA ALA A 553 23.49 -9.10 19.38
C ALA A 553 23.45 -9.76 20.76
N VAL A 554 22.31 -9.64 21.45
CA VAL A 554 22.13 -10.14 22.82
C VAL A 554 21.34 -11.43 22.79
N PHE A 555 21.96 -12.55 23.18
CA PHE A 555 21.24 -13.80 23.42
C PHE A 555 21.15 -14.03 24.93
N SER A 556 19.96 -13.89 25.49
CA SER A 556 19.74 -13.83 26.94
C SER A 556 18.76 -14.88 27.44
N GLY A 557 18.66 -14.99 28.76
CA GLY A 557 17.76 -15.90 29.46
C GLY A 557 18.26 -17.34 29.56
N THR A 558 17.88 -18.00 30.64
CA THR A 558 18.38 -19.33 31.05
C THR A 558 17.57 -20.51 30.48
N GLY A 559 16.67 -20.25 29.53
CA GLY A 559 15.94 -21.30 28.81
C GLY A 559 16.81 -22.03 27.79
N GLN A 560 16.21 -23.01 27.12
CA GLN A 560 16.92 -23.89 26.18
C GLN A 560 16.81 -23.39 24.74
N LYS A 561 17.95 -23.29 24.05
CA LYS A 561 18.01 -22.99 22.61
C LYS A 561 18.54 -24.21 21.86
N PHE A 562 17.77 -24.68 20.89
CA PHE A 562 18.13 -25.82 20.03
C PHE A 562 18.39 -25.30 18.62
N PHE A 563 19.62 -25.41 18.13
CA PHE A 563 19.96 -25.02 16.77
C PHE A 563 20.08 -26.27 15.91
N GLU A 564 19.10 -26.52 15.05
CA GLU A 564 19.08 -27.64 14.09
C GLU A 564 19.54 -27.21 12.70
N GLY A 565 19.23 -25.97 12.28
CA GLY A 565 19.50 -25.43 10.94
C GLY A 565 20.89 -24.81 10.72
N GLY A 566 21.67 -24.70 11.79
CA GLY A 566 22.97 -24.05 11.81
C GLY A 566 23.01 -22.80 12.68
N LEU A 567 24.21 -22.48 13.14
CA LEU A 567 24.52 -21.29 13.93
C LEU A 567 25.80 -20.66 13.38
N SER A 568 25.77 -19.35 13.18
CA SER A 568 26.95 -18.56 12.85
C SER A 568 26.96 -17.32 13.74
N ILE A 569 28.11 -17.08 14.34
CA ILE A 569 28.42 -15.80 14.97
C ILE A 569 28.88 -14.87 13.84
N GLY A 570 28.40 -13.64 13.79
CA GLY A 570 28.48 -12.77 12.62
C GLY A 570 29.90 -12.36 12.19
N GLY A 571 29.96 -11.52 11.14
CA GLY A 571 31.11 -11.27 10.28
C GLY A 571 32.44 -11.07 11.00
N SER A 572 33.32 -12.06 10.80
CA SER A 572 34.54 -12.26 11.54
C SER A 572 35.45 -11.02 11.64
N PRO A 573 36.01 -10.73 12.83
CA PRO A 573 35.86 -11.48 14.08
C PRO A 573 34.57 -11.15 14.86
N GLY A 574 33.83 -12.17 15.32
CA GLY A 574 32.63 -12.02 16.14
C GLY A 574 32.72 -12.66 17.53
N LEU A 575 32.13 -12.03 18.57
CA LEU A 575 31.89 -12.66 19.87
C LEU A 575 30.38 -12.90 20.04
N GLY A 576 29.99 -14.17 20.10
CA GLY A 576 28.65 -14.59 20.47
C GLY A 576 28.62 -14.95 21.94
N VAL A 577 27.63 -14.43 22.66
CA VAL A 577 27.39 -14.77 24.08
C VAL A 577 25.97 -15.26 24.23
N ASP A 578 25.80 -16.37 24.94
CA ASP A 578 24.51 -16.92 25.33
C ASP A 578 24.45 -17.15 26.83
N GLU A 579 23.48 -16.53 27.51
CA GLU A 579 23.29 -16.71 28.97
C GLU A 579 22.73 -18.09 29.35
N GLY A 580 22.11 -18.80 28.41
CA GLY A 580 21.38 -20.04 28.66
C GLY A 580 22.17 -21.28 28.29
N SER A 581 21.45 -22.40 28.22
CA SER A 581 22.00 -23.64 27.67
C SER A 581 21.66 -23.74 26.18
N VAL A 582 22.59 -24.31 25.43
CA VAL A 582 22.56 -24.39 23.98
C VAL A 582 22.78 -25.83 23.56
N SER A 583 21.96 -26.30 22.62
CA SER A 583 22.12 -27.59 21.97
C SER A 583 22.33 -27.38 20.48
N LEU A 584 23.50 -27.79 19.98
CA LEU A 584 23.76 -27.92 18.55
C LEU A 584 23.24 -29.29 18.11
N GLY A 585 22.17 -29.30 17.32
CA GLY A 585 21.49 -30.51 16.88
C GLY A 585 22.30 -31.37 15.91
N GLY A 586 21.83 -32.57 15.63
CA GLY A 586 22.54 -33.52 14.75
C GLY A 586 22.67 -33.05 13.29
N ALA A 587 21.75 -32.19 12.84
CA ALA A 587 21.78 -31.58 11.51
C ALA A 587 22.48 -30.20 11.50
N ASN A 588 22.89 -29.69 12.67
CA ASN A 588 23.47 -28.36 12.79
C ASN A 588 24.78 -28.24 12.02
N VAL A 589 24.99 -27.07 11.42
CA VAL A 589 26.33 -26.60 11.01
C VAL A 589 26.67 -25.37 11.83
N TYR A 590 27.65 -25.51 12.72
CA TYR A 590 28.26 -24.35 13.37
C TYR A 590 29.37 -23.82 12.46
N LEU A 591 29.17 -22.64 11.90
CA LEU A 591 30.17 -21.96 11.06
C LEU A 591 31.04 -21.07 11.94
N ALA A 592 32.31 -21.43 12.05
CA ALA A 592 33.34 -20.62 12.70
C ALA A 592 34.20 -19.95 11.63
N GLU A 593 34.10 -18.63 11.51
CA GLU A 593 35.02 -17.85 10.69
C GLU A 593 36.30 -17.55 11.50
N ILE A 594 37.46 -17.73 10.89
CA ILE A 594 38.77 -17.49 11.52
C ILE A 594 39.56 -16.52 10.64
N GLY A 595 40.00 -15.42 11.22
CA GLY A 595 40.92 -14.45 10.60
C GLY A 595 40.27 -13.16 10.10
N GLY A 596 40.98 -12.48 9.19
CA GLY A 596 40.54 -11.26 8.50
C GLY A 596 40.93 -9.92 9.14
N ALA A 597 41.61 -9.91 10.28
CA ALA A 597 42.33 -8.72 10.74
C ALA A 597 43.75 -8.72 10.15
N SER A 598 44.06 -7.77 9.26
CA SER A 598 45.36 -7.64 8.58
C SER A 598 46.58 -7.55 9.51
N ALA A 599 46.38 -7.30 10.81
CA ALA A 599 47.41 -7.26 11.84
C ALA A 599 47.73 -8.63 12.51
N CYS A 600 46.88 -9.65 12.36
CA CYS A 600 46.97 -10.88 13.17
C CYS A 600 47.94 -11.95 12.63
N THR A 601 48.30 -11.92 11.35
CA THR A 601 49.05 -13.00 10.65
C THR A 601 50.38 -13.39 11.32
N LEU A 602 51.13 -12.47 11.94
CA LEU A 602 52.33 -12.81 12.74
C LEU A 602 52.24 -12.41 14.24
N ALA A 603 51.45 -11.39 14.58
CA ALA A 603 51.41 -10.84 15.94
C ALA A 603 50.62 -11.71 16.94
N CYS A 604 49.66 -12.51 16.46
CA CYS A 604 48.80 -13.34 17.29
C CYS A 604 49.54 -14.51 18.01
N THR A 605 50.79 -14.79 17.63
CA THR A 605 51.64 -15.76 18.33
C THR A 605 51.98 -15.30 19.75
N ASN A 606 52.11 -13.98 19.99
CA ASN A 606 52.53 -13.43 21.28
C ASN A 606 51.52 -12.45 21.90
N ASP A 607 50.55 -11.94 21.14
CA ASP A 607 49.51 -11.03 21.62
C ASP A 607 48.15 -11.73 21.73
N GLU A 608 47.84 -12.17 22.95
CA GLU A 608 46.58 -12.85 23.31
C GLU A 608 45.34 -11.95 23.13
N SER A 609 45.47 -10.63 23.35
CA SER A 609 44.36 -9.68 23.16
C SER A 609 44.01 -9.49 21.69
N LEU A 610 45.01 -9.53 20.81
CA LEU A 610 44.79 -9.48 19.36
C LEU A 610 44.27 -10.81 18.82
N ARG A 611 44.80 -11.94 19.32
CA ARG A 611 44.35 -13.29 18.97
C ARG A 611 42.87 -13.50 19.32
N ASN A 612 42.47 -13.20 20.55
CA ASN A 612 41.09 -13.36 21.05
C ASN A 612 40.07 -12.39 20.41
N ARG A 613 40.52 -11.52 19.50
CA ARG A 613 39.66 -10.61 18.71
C ARG A 613 39.82 -10.85 17.21
N SER A 614 40.37 -11.98 16.75
CA SER A 614 40.67 -12.23 15.31
C SER A 614 39.97 -13.47 14.74
N PHE A 615 38.97 -14.01 15.43
CA PHE A 615 38.14 -15.13 14.98
C PHE A 615 36.78 -15.09 15.68
N ASP A 616 35.87 -15.94 15.25
CA ASP A 616 34.57 -16.11 15.91
C ASP A 616 34.68 -16.95 17.19
N LYS A 617 34.25 -16.38 18.31
CA LYS A 617 34.16 -17.07 19.59
C LYS A 617 32.72 -17.15 20.06
N TYR A 618 32.34 -18.31 20.60
CA TYR A 618 31.02 -18.51 21.21
C TYR A 618 31.12 -18.89 22.69
N LEU A 619 30.55 -18.05 23.53
CA LEU A 619 30.54 -18.20 24.98
C LEU A 619 29.14 -18.57 25.46
N VAL A 620 28.98 -19.76 26.04
CA VAL A 620 27.71 -20.29 26.54
C VAL A 620 27.76 -20.44 28.05
N MET A 621 27.05 -19.61 28.79
CA MET A 621 27.13 -19.63 30.26
C MET A 621 26.54 -20.91 30.88
N GLY A 622 25.60 -21.57 30.20
CA GLY A 622 24.99 -22.83 30.61
C GLY A 622 25.70 -24.08 30.09
N GLN A 623 24.91 -25.11 29.82
CA GLN A 623 25.36 -26.35 29.17
C GLN A 623 25.44 -26.13 27.65
N LEU A 624 26.59 -26.41 27.04
CA LEU A 624 26.77 -26.49 25.59
C LEU A 624 26.82 -27.95 25.15
N SER A 625 25.80 -28.42 24.43
CA SER A 625 25.79 -29.75 23.82
C SER A 625 26.25 -29.68 22.36
N PHE A 626 27.30 -30.42 22.04
CA PHE A 626 27.86 -30.52 20.70
C PHE A 626 27.20 -31.64 19.90
N GLY A 627 26.81 -31.32 18.67
CA GLY A 627 26.26 -32.23 17.67
C GLY A 627 26.44 -31.63 16.27
N GLY A 628 26.18 -32.42 15.22
CA GLY A 628 26.28 -31.94 13.84
C GLY A 628 27.72 -31.69 13.39
N THR A 629 27.94 -30.61 12.65
CA THR A 629 29.22 -30.29 12.00
C THR A 629 29.82 -29.00 12.53
N LEU A 630 31.10 -29.03 12.92
CA LEU A 630 31.91 -27.82 13.03
C LEU A 630 32.52 -27.52 11.66
N LYS A 631 32.20 -26.37 11.09
CA LYS A 631 32.77 -25.91 9.83
C LYS A 631 33.69 -24.72 10.05
N LEU A 632 34.96 -24.87 9.71
CA LEU A 632 35.98 -23.81 9.79
C LEU A 632 36.16 -23.16 8.43
N VAL A 633 36.15 -21.83 8.39
CA VAL A 633 36.38 -21.05 7.18
C VAL A 633 37.38 -19.92 7.44
N SER A 634 38.36 -19.77 6.54
CA SER A 634 39.25 -18.60 6.55
C SER A 634 38.52 -17.34 6.06
N TRP A 635 38.60 -16.27 6.84
CA TRP A 635 38.02 -14.97 6.48
C TRP A 635 39.05 -14.03 5.85
N GLN A 636 38.65 -13.28 4.81
CA GLN A 636 39.49 -12.31 4.07
C GLN A 636 40.91 -12.80 3.72
N GLY A 637 41.06 -14.05 3.27
CA GLY A 637 42.34 -14.58 2.80
C GLY A 637 43.33 -14.97 3.92
N PHE A 638 42.85 -15.09 5.16
CA PHE A 638 43.66 -15.58 6.27
C PHE A 638 44.19 -17.00 6.03
N SER A 639 45.48 -17.22 6.30
CA SER A 639 46.11 -18.54 6.38
C SER A 639 46.75 -18.73 7.75
N ALA A 640 46.51 -19.88 8.35
CA ALA A 640 47.05 -20.20 9.67
C ALA A 640 48.45 -20.83 9.61
N HIS A 641 49.26 -20.55 10.63
CA HIS A 641 50.65 -20.96 10.75
C HIS A 641 50.87 -21.91 11.94
N ALA A 642 51.89 -22.77 11.88
CA ALA A 642 52.25 -23.67 12.97
C ALA A 642 52.49 -22.91 14.29
N GLY A 643 51.97 -23.45 15.39
CA GLY A 643 52.04 -22.86 16.73
C GLY A 643 50.86 -21.96 17.08
N GLN A 644 49.96 -21.66 16.14
CA GLN A 644 48.75 -20.89 16.42
C GLN A 644 47.66 -21.76 17.08
N SER A 645 46.82 -21.11 17.89
CA SER A 645 45.63 -21.72 18.45
C SER A 645 44.44 -20.75 18.48
N PHE A 646 43.24 -21.32 18.42
CA PHE A 646 42.00 -20.57 18.32
C PHE A 646 40.99 -21.14 19.31
N ASP A 647 40.53 -20.30 20.24
CA ASP A 647 39.62 -20.65 21.32
C ASP A 647 38.18 -20.37 20.90
N LEU A 648 37.59 -21.32 20.21
CA LEU A 648 36.30 -21.13 19.52
C LEU A 648 35.11 -21.15 20.48
N PHE A 649 35.24 -21.81 21.63
CA PHE A 649 34.12 -22.09 22.53
C PHE A 649 34.49 -21.98 24.00
N ASP A 650 33.72 -21.22 24.75
CA ASP A 650 33.72 -21.26 26.21
C ASP A 650 32.35 -21.73 26.71
N TRP A 651 32.32 -22.48 27.80
CA TRP A 651 31.07 -22.98 28.37
C TRP A 651 31.06 -23.09 29.89
N GLY A 652 29.87 -23.07 30.50
CA GLY A 652 29.68 -23.43 31.91
C GLY A 652 29.76 -24.95 32.15
N GLY A 653 29.23 -25.74 31.21
CA GLY A 653 29.39 -27.19 31.13
C GLY A 653 29.25 -27.67 29.69
N SER A 654 29.82 -28.82 29.33
CA SER A 654 29.72 -29.36 27.98
C SER A 654 29.35 -30.84 27.94
N SER A 655 28.76 -31.26 26.82
CA SER A 655 28.47 -32.66 26.51
C SER A 655 28.47 -32.93 25.01
N GLY A 656 28.63 -34.19 24.62
CA GLY A 656 28.60 -34.61 23.22
C GLY A 656 29.87 -34.26 22.44
N SER A 657 29.80 -34.42 21.12
CA SER A 657 30.86 -34.10 20.18
C SER A 657 30.25 -33.81 18.81
N PHE A 658 30.93 -33.00 18.00
CA PHE A 658 30.58 -32.86 16.59
C PHE A 658 30.73 -34.23 15.89
N ALA A 659 29.77 -34.56 15.03
CA ALA A 659 29.83 -35.74 14.19
C ALA A 659 30.85 -35.58 13.05
N LEU A 660 31.04 -34.34 12.59
CA LEU A 660 32.01 -33.99 11.54
C LEU A 660 32.77 -32.71 11.91
N LEU A 661 34.08 -32.73 11.66
CA LEU A 661 34.96 -31.56 11.72
C LEU A 661 35.37 -31.22 10.29
N ASP A 662 34.68 -30.26 9.66
CA ASP A 662 34.96 -29.80 8.31
C ASP A 662 35.92 -28.61 8.35
N SER A 663 37.15 -28.85 7.94
CA SER A 663 38.21 -27.83 7.81
C SER A 663 38.58 -27.53 6.37
N SER A 664 37.81 -28.03 5.39
CA SER A 664 38.12 -27.87 3.97
C SER A 664 38.13 -26.41 3.49
N GLY A 665 37.42 -25.53 4.20
CA GLY A 665 37.39 -24.09 3.95
C GLY A 665 38.42 -23.28 4.75
N PHE A 666 39.24 -23.92 5.59
CA PHE A 666 40.21 -23.26 6.45
C PHE A 666 41.63 -23.38 5.86
N ALA A 667 42.20 -22.26 5.45
CA ALA A 667 43.54 -22.21 4.89
C ALA A 667 44.59 -22.25 6.01
N HIS A 668 45.58 -23.12 5.83
CA HIS A 668 46.76 -23.21 6.68
C HIS A 668 47.97 -23.59 5.83
N ASP A 669 49.17 -23.29 6.33
CA ASP A 669 50.41 -23.55 5.61
C ASP A 669 50.60 -25.02 5.20
N ALA A 670 51.37 -25.21 4.13
CA ALA A 670 51.83 -26.54 3.76
C ALA A 670 52.74 -27.11 4.85
N GLY A 671 52.58 -28.40 5.18
CA GLY A 671 53.34 -29.03 6.25
C GLY A 671 52.78 -28.75 7.65
N THR A 672 51.55 -28.25 7.78
CA THR A 672 50.83 -28.18 9.05
C THR A 672 49.60 -29.09 9.08
N VAL A 673 49.16 -29.46 10.28
CA VAL A 673 47.91 -30.18 10.55
C VAL A 673 47.12 -29.51 11.65
N LEU A 674 45.80 -29.65 11.61
CA LEU A 674 44.91 -29.19 12.68
C LEU A 674 44.81 -30.25 13.78
N ASP A 675 44.96 -29.82 15.02
CA ASP A 675 44.76 -30.62 16.22
C ASP A 675 43.50 -30.14 16.96
N PHE A 676 42.55 -31.06 17.10
CA PHE A 676 41.25 -30.86 17.74
C PHE A 676 41.17 -31.54 19.12
N SER A 677 42.27 -32.09 19.64
CA SER A 677 42.30 -32.81 20.93
C SER A 677 41.81 -31.99 22.12
N ARG A 678 41.82 -30.66 22.00
CA ARG A 678 41.39 -29.70 23.02
C ARG A 678 40.02 -29.07 22.78
N LEU A 679 39.38 -29.37 21.65
CA LEU A 679 38.12 -28.73 21.26
C LEU A 679 37.02 -28.93 22.31
N TYR A 680 36.91 -30.12 22.90
CA TYR A 680 35.86 -30.46 23.87
C TYR A 680 36.28 -30.32 25.34
N THR A 681 37.54 -29.96 25.60
CA THR A 681 38.05 -29.77 26.97
C THR A 681 38.29 -28.29 27.28
N THR A 682 38.81 -27.53 26.33
CA THR A 682 39.12 -26.10 26.50
C THR A 682 38.64 -25.24 25.32
N GLY A 683 37.86 -25.78 24.39
CA GLY A 683 37.34 -25.00 23.24
C GLY A 683 38.36 -24.72 22.13
N GLU A 684 39.59 -25.19 22.31
CA GLU A 684 40.75 -24.77 21.53
C GLU A 684 41.02 -25.72 20.35
N ILE A 685 41.26 -25.16 19.17
CA ILE A 685 41.89 -25.86 18.04
C ILE A 685 43.31 -25.33 17.84
N ARG A 686 44.21 -26.19 17.35
CA ARG A 686 45.64 -25.85 17.19
C ARG A 686 46.14 -26.16 15.80
N VAL A 687 47.12 -25.39 15.34
CA VAL A 687 47.86 -25.65 14.10
C VAL A 687 49.24 -26.17 14.48
N LEU A 688 49.51 -27.43 14.19
CA LEU A 688 50.78 -28.10 14.50
C LEU A 688 51.62 -28.25 13.24
N ALA A 689 52.94 -28.12 13.34
CA ALA A 689 53.83 -28.55 12.28
C ALA A 689 53.76 -30.07 12.14
N VAL A 690 53.62 -30.57 10.91
CA VAL A 690 53.82 -32.00 10.61
C VAL A 690 55.30 -32.27 10.80
N PRO A 691 55.69 -33.17 11.74
CA PRO A 691 57.08 -33.54 11.88
C PRO A 691 57.56 -34.09 10.53
N GLU A 692 58.61 -33.49 9.95
CA GLU A 692 59.20 -34.09 8.74
C GLU A 692 59.55 -35.54 9.06
N PRO A 693 59.19 -36.51 8.20
CA PRO A 693 59.64 -37.88 8.39
C PRO A 693 61.16 -37.80 8.45
N ALA A 694 61.74 -38.18 9.59
CA ALA A 694 63.15 -37.96 9.91
C ALA A 694 63.98 -38.22 8.66
N SER A 695 64.43 -37.16 8.00
CA SER A 695 65.23 -37.25 6.78
C SER A 695 66.51 -38.03 7.07
N LEU A 696 66.93 -38.06 8.34
CA LEU A 696 67.90 -39.01 8.92
C LEU A 696 67.58 -40.49 8.69
N GLY A 697 66.34 -40.94 8.82
CA GLY A 697 65.94 -42.34 8.61
C GLY A 697 66.01 -42.78 7.15
N LEU A 698 65.57 -41.93 6.22
CA LEU A 698 65.70 -42.18 4.77
C LEU A 698 67.13 -41.99 4.27
N PHE A 699 67.89 -41.08 4.87
CA PHE A 699 69.32 -40.90 4.59
C PHE A 699 70.17 -42.05 5.16
N LEU A 700 69.84 -42.56 6.35
CA LEU A 700 70.45 -43.76 6.93
C LEU A 700 70.09 -45.03 6.15
N LEU A 701 68.85 -45.17 5.68
CA LEU A 701 68.47 -46.26 4.78
C LEU A 701 69.15 -46.14 3.41
N GLY A 702 69.32 -44.93 2.88
CA GLY A 702 70.09 -44.65 1.67
C GLY A 702 71.59 -44.96 1.83
N LEU A 703 72.17 -44.63 2.99
CA LEU A 703 73.56 -44.97 3.36
C LEU A 703 73.75 -46.48 3.61
N LEU A 704 72.78 -47.15 4.23
CA LEU A 704 72.77 -48.61 4.38
C LEU A 704 72.63 -49.32 3.03
N GLY A 705 71.82 -48.78 2.11
CA GLY A 705 71.73 -49.25 0.73
C GLY A 705 73.04 -49.07 -0.05
N LEU A 706 73.74 -47.94 0.12
CA LEU A 706 75.06 -47.69 -0.45
C LEU A 706 76.16 -48.58 0.18
N GLY A 707 76.05 -48.87 1.48
CA GLY A 707 76.93 -49.80 2.20
C GLY A 707 76.75 -51.25 1.77
N ALA A 708 75.50 -51.71 1.58
CA ALA A 708 75.18 -53.04 1.09
C ALA A 708 75.67 -53.27 -0.36
N ARG A 709 75.62 -52.23 -1.22
CA ARG A 709 76.16 -52.30 -2.59
C ARG A 709 77.69 -52.42 -2.63
N ARG A 710 78.38 -51.91 -1.61
CA ARG A 710 79.86 -51.95 -1.51
C ARG A 710 80.40 -53.28 -0.95
N LEU A 711 79.55 -54.09 -0.33
CA LEU A 711 79.90 -55.42 0.21
C LEU A 711 79.63 -56.57 -0.78
N GLN A 712 78.89 -56.34 -1.87
CA GLN A 712 78.71 -57.32 -2.96
C GLN A 712 79.77 -57.23 -4.07
N SER A 713 80.71 -56.28 -4.00
CA SER A 713 81.77 -56.08 -4.99
C SER A 713 83.17 -56.44 -4.45
N LYS A 714 83.28 -57.42 -3.56
CA LYS A 714 84.55 -58.01 -3.13
C LYS A 714 84.53 -59.52 -3.32
#